data_AF-A0A6J1ZY71-F1
#
_entry.id   AF-A0A6J1ZY71-F1
#
_cell.length_a   1.000
_cell.length_b   1.000
_cell.length_c   1.000
_cell.angle_alpha   90.00
_cell.angle_beta   90.00
_cell.angle_gamma   90.00
#
_symmetry.space_group_name_H-M   'P 1'
#
loop_
_entity.id
_entity.type
_entity.pdbx_description
1 polymer ?
#
loop_
_entity_poly.entity_id
_entity_poly.type
_entity_poly.pdbx_seq_one_letter_code
_entity_poly.pdbx_strand_id
1 'polypeptide(L)'
;MSRAVEPERRLLAIYTGGTIGMRIERGVLVPGRGLAAALRTLPMFHDEDHARALGLPEDTLVLPPASPDQRVIYTVLECQPLFDSSDMTITEWVQIAQTIQRHYGQYHGFVVIHGTDTMAFAASVLSFVLENLQKTVILTGAQVPIHALWNDGRENLLGALLMAGQYVIPEVCLFFQNQLFRGNRVTKVDSRRFAAFCSPNLPPLAVVGADVILNRELVRKVRGKERLVVHSSVERDVGLLRLYPGIPAALVRAFLQPPLRGVVMETFGCGNGPTKPDLLWEFRAATERGLLIVNCTHCLQGTVTSGYAAGMAVAGAGIVSGFDMTSEAAMAKLSYVLGQPGLSLDSRKQLLARDLRGEVTLPAGDEHQPSLTCSTLGRGVAQLLSLSQEADAVREALTPGLACAAAHAGDLDVLQALVELGSDLSQENFNGQTPLHAAARGGHPEVVTMLLQRGVGVSARDEDGLSPLLLAVKGRHQDIIGLLRAAGACLSPQELEDAGTELCRPLCDAPYQSTGGPRPWPRGSWSLEGTSDPSTACPAHPAPPHWAGGSHLPPTSHPIPPLCHLALQKTLKSGWVCLGPWVPPWERTCPSALPPHTACAQGRDLKRPPVFRQCCLVSNLKLPCCGTSHSFLLCLLEGCHPTTL
;
A
#
# COMPACT_ATOMS: atom_id res chain seq x y z
N MET A 1 12.88 -10.71 10.50
CA MET A 1 13.16 -10.48 9.07
C MET A 1 14.40 -9.62 8.96
N SER A 2 15.29 -9.92 8.05
CA SER A 2 16.60 -9.29 7.98
C SER A 2 17.03 -9.10 6.53
N ARG A 3 17.83 -8.07 6.28
CA ARG A 3 18.70 -8.03 5.10
C ARG A 3 19.51 -9.34 5.08
N ALA A 4 19.67 -9.94 3.91
CA ALA A 4 20.45 -11.16 3.79
C ALA A 4 21.91 -10.85 4.20
N VAL A 5 22.47 -11.68 5.07
CA VAL A 5 23.82 -11.48 5.66
C VAL A 5 24.90 -12.18 4.83
N GLU A 6 24.51 -13.08 3.93
CA GLU A 6 25.44 -13.86 3.11
C GLU A 6 26.12 -12.98 2.04
N PRO A 7 27.42 -13.19 1.78
CA PRO A 7 28.18 -12.38 0.84
C PRO A 7 27.80 -12.66 -0.62
N GLU A 8 27.31 -13.87 -0.92
CA GLU A 8 26.82 -14.24 -2.24
C GLU A 8 25.40 -14.78 -2.14
N ARG A 9 24.51 -14.25 -2.98
CA ARG A 9 23.09 -14.61 -3.03
C ARG A 9 22.75 -15.11 -4.42
N ARG A 10 22.45 -16.40 -4.52
CA ARG A 10 22.03 -17.07 -5.77
C ARG A 10 20.53 -17.01 -5.98
N LEU A 11 20.08 -16.55 -7.14
CA LEU A 11 18.67 -16.48 -7.53
C LEU A 11 18.39 -17.29 -8.80
N LEU A 12 17.14 -17.76 -8.94
CA LEU A 12 16.65 -18.33 -10.20
C LEU A 12 15.68 -17.36 -10.85
N ALA A 13 16.01 -16.88 -12.05
CA ALA A 13 15.15 -16.05 -12.88
C ALA A 13 14.41 -16.94 -13.90
N ILE A 14 13.16 -17.27 -13.62
CA ILE A 14 12.30 -18.11 -14.46
C ILE A 14 11.63 -17.23 -15.52
N TYR A 15 12.01 -17.37 -16.77
CA TYR A 15 11.45 -16.61 -17.88
C TYR A 15 10.35 -17.39 -18.59
N THR A 16 9.10 -16.97 -18.39
CA THR A 16 7.92 -17.65 -18.93
C THR A 16 7.39 -17.01 -20.21
N GLY A 17 7.81 -15.77 -20.50
CA GLY A 17 7.41 -15.00 -21.67
C GLY A 17 6.99 -13.57 -21.30
N GLY A 18 5.98 -13.06 -22.00
CA GLY A 18 5.49 -11.69 -21.82
C GLY A 18 6.33 -10.61 -22.51
N THR A 19 5.76 -9.40 -22.54
CA THR A 19 6.26 -8.25 -23.32
C THR A 19 7.73 -7.92 -23.08
N ILE A 20 8.22 -8.07 -21.85
CA ILE A 20 9.61 -7.79 -21.48
C ILE A 20 10.63 -8.49 -22.38
N GLY A 21 10.37 -9.74 -22.79
CA GLY A 21 11.25 -10.50 -23.68
C GLY A 21 10.73 -10.65 -25.10
N MET A 22 9.59 -10.04 -25.44
CA MET A 22 9.03 -10.10 -26.80
C MET A 22 9.95 -9.43 -27.83
N ARG A 23 9.76 -9.75 -29.11
CA ARG A 23 10.42 -9.13 -30.27
C ARG A 23 9.37 -8.75 -31.31
N ILE A 24 9.68 -7.77 -32.16
CA ILE A 24 8.80 -7.40 -33.27
C ILE A 24 9.04 -8.34 -34.45
N GLU A 25 8.04 -9.13 -34.80
CA GLU A 25 8.02 -9.94 -36.01
C GLU A 25 6.82 -9.52 -36.87
N ARG A 26 7.07 -9.15 -38.14
CA ARG A 26 6.01 -8.70 -39.07
C ARG A 26 5.10 -7.58 -38.53
N GLY A 27 5.64 -6.72 -37.66
CA GLY A 27 4.91 -5.59 -37.07
C GLY A 27 4.08 -5.91 -35.83
N VAL A 28 4.12 -7.15 -35.32
CA VAL A 28 3.48 -7.54 -34.05
C VAL A 28 4.51 -8.04 -33.05
N LEU A 29 4.22 -7.90 -31.76
CA LEU A 29 5.07 -8.43 -30.70
C LEU A 29 4.78 -9.91 -30.50
N VAL A 30 5.84 -10.73 -30.47
CA VAL A 30 5.77 -12.18 -30.21
C VAL A 30 6.81 -12.59 -29.16
N PRO A 31 6.60 -13.66 -28.38
CA PRO A 31 7.54 -14.12 -27.37
C PRO A 31 8.95 -14.37 -27.95
N GLY A 32 9.95 -13.66 -27.42
CA GLY A 32 11.33 -13.74 -27.90
C GLY A 32 12.21 -14.63 -27.03
N ARG A 33 13.06 -15.43 -27.67
CA ARG A 33 14.03 -16.32 -27.02
C ARG A 33 15.37 -15.62 -26.73
N GLY A 34 16.19 -16.23 -25.89
CA GLY A 34 17.57 -15.81 -25.61
C GLY A 34 17.66 -14.62 -24.66
N LEU A 35 16.82 -14.59 -23.61
CA LEU A 35 16.82 -13.48 -22.65
C LEU A 35 18.15 -13.37 -21.91
N ALA A 36 18.75 -14.50 -21.52
CA ALA A 36 20.05 -14.52 -20.84
C ALA A 36 21.16 -13.83 -21.66
N ALA A 37 21.23 -14.15 -22.96
CA ALA A 37 22.18 -13.54 -23.88
C ALA A 37 21.95 -12.03 -24.02
N ALA A 38 20.68 -11.58 -24.08
CA ALA A 38 20.36 -10.17 -24.12
C ALA A 38 20.82 -9.45 -22.84
N LEU A 39 20.53 -10.00 -21.66
CA LEU A 39 20.94 -9.42 -20.37
C LEU A 39 22.47 -9.39 -20.21
N ARG A 40 23.19 -10.38 -20.75
CA ARG A 40 24.65 -10.45 -20.71
C ARG A 40 25.33 -9.26 -21.39
N THR A 41 24.68 -8.65 -22.38
CA THR A 41 25.19 -7.47 -23.09
C THR A 41 24.97 -6.15 -22.33
N LEU A 42 24.24 -6.19 -21.21
CA LEU A 42 23.86 -5.00 -20.44
C LEU A 42 24.68 -4.95 -19.13
N PRO A 43 25.58 -3.97 -18.95
CA PRO A 43 26.42 -3.88 -17.76
C PRO A 43 25.66 -3.81 -16.45
N MET A 44 24.44 -3.24 -16.45
CA MET A 44 23.58 -3.19 -15.25
C MET A 44 23.09 -4.57 -14.79
N PHE A 45 23.15 -5.58 -15.66
CA PHE A 45 22.69 -6.94 -15.42
C PHE A 45 23.83 -7.97 -15.39
N HIS A 46 25.02 -7.61 -15.89
CA HIS A 46 26.14 -8.54 -15.97
C HIS A 46 27.50 -7.86 -15.75
N ASP A 47 28.16 -8.25 -14.66
CA ASP A 47 29.56 -7.99 -14.37
C ASP A 47 30.44 -9.10 -15.00
N GLU A 48 30.93 -8.85 -16.21
CA GLU A 48 31.65 -9.85 -17.02
C GLU A 48 32.98 -10.28 -16.38
N ASP A 49 33.71 -9.34 -15.79
CA ASP A 49 35.01 -9.63 -15.18
C ASP A 49 34.84 -10.53 -13.95
N HIS A 50 33.84 -10.24 -13.11
CA HIS A 50 33.52 -11.10 -11.97
C HIS A 50 33.03 -12.49 -12.40
N ALA A 51 32.17 -12.55 -13.42
CA ALA A 51 31.66 -13.82 -13.96
C ALA A 51 32.78 -14.69 -14.56
N ARG A 52 33.73 -14.07 -15.27
CA ARG A 52 34.91 -14.75 -15.86
C ARG A 52 35.84 -15.28 -14.78
N ALA A 53 36.07 -14.51 -13.71
CA ALA A 53 36.89 -14.94 -12.57
C ALA A 53 36.31 -16.17 -11.85
N LEU A 54 34.98 -16.27 -11.76
CA LEU A 54 34.27 -17.40 -11.14
C LEU A 54 34.02 -18.57 -12.10
N GLY A 55 34.32 -18.43 -13.40
CA GLY A 55 34.07 -19.46 -14.40
C GLY A 55 32.58 -19.83 -14.54
N LEU A 56 31.68 -18.83 -14.44
CA LEU A 56 30.24 -19.09 -14.44
C LEU A 56 29.71 -19.49 -15.84
N PRO A 57 28.70 -20.37 -15.91
CA PRO A 57 28.02 -20.72 -17.17
C PRO A 57 27.41 -19.52 -17.90
N GLU A 58 27.10 -19.69 -19.20
CA GLU A 58 26.59 -18.59 -20.02
C GLU A 58 25.23 -18.02 -19.57
N ASP A 59 24.37 -18.88 -19.02
CA ASP A 59 23.04 -18.57 -18.51
C ASP A 59 23.04 -18.00 -17.08
N THR A 60 24.22 -17.95 -16.45
CA THR A 60 24.39 -17.49 -15.08
C THR A 60 25.12 -16.15 -15.08
N LEU A 61 24.43 -15.14 -14.58
CA LEU A 61 24.81 -13.73 -14.65
C LEU A 61 25.07 -13.18 -13.25
N VAL A 62 25.85 -12.11 -13.17
CA VAL A 62 26.26 -11.48 -11.91
C VAL A 62 25.85 -10.02 -11.96
N LEU A 63 25.07 -9.56 -10.99
CA LEU A 63 24.80 -8.13 -10.88
C LEU A 63 26.04 -7.37 -10.40
N PRO A 64 26.24 -6.12 -10.86
CA PRO A 64 27.18 -5.19 -10.26
C PRO A 64 26.93 -5.05 -8.74
N PRO A 65 27.94 -4.60 -7.96
CA PRO A 65 27.82 -4.54 -6.51
C PRO A 65 26.83 -3.44 -6.13
N ALA A 66 25.73 -3.82 -5.46
CA ALA A 66 24.82 -2.85 -4.84
C ALA A 66 25.27 -2.45 -3.42
N SER A 67 26.12 -3.26 -2.79
CA SER A 67 26.82 -2.96 -1.54
C SER A 67 28.20 -3.63 -1.54
N PRO A 68 29.17 -3.12 -0.76
CA PRO A 68 30.54 -3.66 -0.76
C PRO A 68 30.60 -5.16 -0.48
N ASP A 69 29.72 -5.65 0.40
CA ASP A 69 29.83 -6.97 1.00
C ASP A 69 28.83 -7.99 0.44
N GLN A 70 28.04 -7.67 -0.59
CA GLN A 70 27.03 -8.59 -1.11
C GLN A 70 26.93 -8.58 -2.64
N ARG A 71 27.01 -9.77 -3.23
CA ARG A 71 26.83 -10.03 -4.66
C ARG A 71 25.59 -10.86 -4.93
N VAL A 72 24.85 -10.48 -5.97
CA VAL A 72 23.70 -11.22 -6.46
C VAL A 72 24.08 -11.91 -7.77
N ILE A 73 24.04 -13.24 -7.74
CA ILE A 73 24.27 -14.11 -8.90
C ILE A 73 22.92 -14.72 -9.26
N TYR A 74 22.55 -14.72 -10.54
CA TYR A 74 21.25 -15.27 -10.95
C TYR A 74 21.38 -16.10 -12.22
N THR A 75 20.68 -17.23 -12.25
CA THR A 75 20.60 -18.11 -13.42
C THR A 75 19.28 -17.87 -14.13
N VAL A 76 19.32 -17.65 -15.44
CA VAL A 76 18.12 -17.47 -16.26
C VAL A 76 17.65 -18.81 -16.80
N LEU A 77 16.50 -19.27 -16.30
CA LEU A 77 15.82 -20.46 -16.81
C LEU A 77 14.74 -20.04 -17.81
N GLU A 78 15.01 -20.22 -19.09
CA GLU A 78 14.06 -19.94 -20.17
C GLU A 78 13.10 -21.11 -20.38
N CYS A 79 11.81 -20.89 -20.10
CA CYS A 79 10.77 -21.91 -20.30
C CYS A 79 10.50 -22.17 -21.78
N GLN A 80 10.02 -23.39 -22.09
CA GLN A 80 9.60 -23.75 -23.44
C GLN A 80 8.24 -24.48 -23.41
N PRO A 81 7.23 -24.00 -24.17
CA PRO A 81 7.24 -22.75 -24.94
C PRO A 81 7.24 -21.49 -24.05
N LEU A 82 7.57 -20.34 -24.66
CA LEU A 82 7.32 -19.03 -24.06
C LEU A 82 5.90 -18.59 -24.41
N PHE A 83 5.22 -17.95 -23.46
CA PHE A 83 3.82 -17.60 -23.59
C PHE A 83 3.60 -16.08 -23.68
N ASP A 84 2.60 -15.68 -24.44
CA ASP A 84 1.82 -14.50 -24.06
C ASP A 84 1.04 -14.87 -22.79
N SER A 85 1.03 -13.98 -21.79
CA SER A 85 0.34 -14.24 -20.54
C SER A 85 -1.18 -14.44 -20.73
N SER A 86 -1.77 -13.93 -21.81
CA SER A 86 -3.18 -14.20 -22.15
C SER A 86 -3.48 -15.67 -22.43
N ASP A 87 -2.48 -16.44 -22.85
CA ASP A 87 -2.62 -17.86 -23.18
C ASP A 87 -2.29 -18.78 -22.00
N MET A 88 -1.86 -18.21 -20.87
CA MET A 88 -1.49 -18.98 -19.68
C MET A 88 -2.71 -19.37 -18.86
N THR A 89 -2.68 -20.59 -18.32
CA THR A 89 -3.72 -21.13 -17.46
C THR A 89 -3.15 -21.53 -16.09
N ILE A 90 -4.02 -22.04 -15.22
CA ILE A 90 -3.64 -22.65 -13.94
C ILE A 90 -2.58 -23.76 -14.14
N THR A 91 -2.60 -24.46 -15.27
CA THR A 91 -1.64 -25.52 -15.58
C THR A 91 -0.21 -24.97 -15.64
N GLU A 92 0.01 -23.91 -16.41
CA GLU A 92 1.33 -23.29 -16.57
C GLU A 92 1.80 -22.66 -15.25
N TRP A 93 0.91 -22.06 -14.47
CA TRP A 93 1.26 -21.50 -13.16
C TRP A 93 1.66 -22.58 -12.14
N VAL A 94 1.01 -23.75 -12.15
CA VAL A 94 1.43 -24.90 -11.32
C VAL A 94 2.78 -25.43 -11.79
N GLN A 95 3.08 -25.44 -13.09
CA GLN A 95 4.40 -25.83 -13.59
C GLN A 95 5.52 -24.88 -13.13
N ILE A 96 5.23 -23.58 -13.01
CA ILE A 96 6.15 -22.61 -12.40
C ILE A 96 6.39 -22.97 -10.93
N ALA A 97 5.33 -23.27 -10.16
CA ALA A 97 5.47 -23.67 -8.75
C ALA A 97 6.29 -24.96 -8.58
N GLN A 98 6.07 -25.96 -9.44
CA GLN A 98 6.86 -27.19 -9.47
C GLN A 98 8.33 -26.93 -9.84
N THR A 99 8.58 -25.96 -10.72
CA THR A 99 9.95 -25.53 -11.05
C THR A 99 10.63 -24.89 -9.84
N ILE A 100 9.94 -24.00 -9.12
CA ILE A 100 10.42 -23.44 -7.86
C ILE A 100 10.72 -24.55 -6.85
N GLN A 101 9.84 -25.55 -6.72
CA GLN A 101 10.04 -26.68 -5.81
C GLN A 101 11.30 -27.49 -6.14
N ARG A 102 11.50 -27.84 -7.42
CA ARG A 102 12.67 -28.61 -7.89
C ARG A 102 13.99 -27.90 -7.58
N HIS A 103 13.99 -26.57 -7.67
CA HIS A 103 15.17 -25.75 -7.46
C HIS A 103 15.23 -25.12 -6.06
N TYR A 104 14.29 -25.46 -5.16
CA TYR A 104 14.13 -24.77 -3.89
C TYR A 104 15.35 -24.86 -2.99
N GLY A 105 16.11 -25.95 -3.02
CA GLY A 105 17.33 -26.09 -2.23
C GLY A 105 18.55 -25.33 -2.78
N GLN A 106 18.55 -24.99 -4.07
CA GLN A 106 19.73 -24.47 -4.80
C GLN A 106 19.82 -22.94 -4.78
N TYR A 107 18.68 -22.26 -4.66
CA TYR A 107 18.58 -20.80 -4.78
C TYR A 107 17.99 -20.18 -3.52
N HIS A 108 18.37 -18.94 -3.24
CA HIS A 108 17.92 -18.17 -2.07
C HIS A 108 16.62 -17.41 -2.30
N GLY A 109 16.25 -17.20 -3.57
CA GLY A 109 15.04 -16.52 -4.01
C GLY A 109 14.78 -16.75 -5.50
N PHE A 110 13.61 -16.34 -5.95
CA PHE A 110 13.09 -16.58 -7.29
C PHE A 110 12.55 -15.28 -7.88
N VAL A 111 12.84 -15.06 -9.16
CA VAL A 111 12.19 -14.02 -9.96
C VAL A 111 11.47 -14.71 -11.11
N VAL A 112 10.19 -14.44 -11.29
CA VAL A 112 9.37 -14.98 -12.38
C VAL A 112 9.08 -13.84 -13.35
N ILE A 113 9.68 -13.92 -14.53
CA ILE A 113 9.53 -12.93 -15.59
C ILE A 113 8.33 -13.33 -16.44
N HIS A 114 7.26 -12.55 -16.35
CA HIS A 114 5.92 -12.90 -16.81
C HIS A 114 5.27 -11.76 -17.59
N GLY A 115 4.30 -12.09 -18.46
CA GLY A 115 3.48 -11.09 -19.14
C GLY A 115 2.51 -10.39 -18.20
N THR A 116 2.18 -9.12 -18.47
CA THR A 116 1.43 -8.29 -17.52
C THR A 116 -0.07 -8.58 -17.51
N ASP A 117 -0.64 -9.12 -18.58
CA ASP A 117 -2.09 -9.24 -18.74
C ASP A 117 -2.75 -10.17 -17.71
N THR A 118 -2.08 -11.26 -17.34
CA THR A 118 -2.57 -12.21 -16.33
C THR A 118 -1.64 -12.33 -15.11
N MET A 119 -0.71 -11.38 -14.93
CA MET A 119 0.26 -11.44 -13.82
C MET A 119 -0.38 -11.48 -12.44
N ALA A 120 -1.50 -10.76 -12.24
CA ALA A 120 -2.24 -10.77 -10.98
C ALA A 120 -2.86 -12.15 -10.67
N PHE A 121 -3.36 -12.85 -11.68
CA PHE A 121 -3.81 -14.25 -11.56
C PHE A 121 -2.64 -15.19 -11.26
N ALA A 122 -1.53 -15.06 -11.98
CA ALA A 122 -0.34 -15.86 -11.77
C ALA A 122 0.22 -15.70 -10.34
N ALA A 123 0.35 -14.46 -9.87
CA ALA A 123 0.80 -14.13 -8.52
C ALA A 123 -0.14 -14.69 -7.45
N SER A 124 -1.45 -14.57 -7.67
CA SER A 124 -2.47 -15.11 -6.78
C SER A 124 -2.41 -16.63 -6.70
N VAL A 125 -2.36 -17.34 -7.84
CA VAL A 125 -2.27 -18.80 -7.88
C VAL A 125 -0.99 -19.29 -7.22
N LEU A 126 0.16 -18.73 -7.57
CA LEU A 126 1.45 -19.05 -6.95
C LEU A 126 1.42 -18.85 -5.42
N SER A 127 0.73 -17.81 -4.94
CA SER A 127 0.59 -17.56 -3.51
C SER A 127 -0.16 -18.67 -2.77
N PHE A 128 -1.14 -19.32 -3.40
CA PHE A 128 -1.86 -20.44 -2.77
C PHE A 128 -1.12 -21.76 -2.89
N VAL A 129 -0.55 -22.04 -4.07
CA VAL A 129 0.08 -23.34 -4.33
C VAL A 129 1.44 -23.52 -3.68
N LEU A 130 2.17 -22.43 -3.39
CA LEU A 130 3.44 -22.44 -2.65
C LEU A 130 3.19 -22.32 -1.14
N GLU A 131 2.64 -23.38 -0.54
CA GLU A 131 2.37 -23.41 0.90
C GLU A 131 3.67 -23.52 1.71
N ASN A 132 3.75 -22.79 2.83
CA ASN A 132 4.94 -22.71 3.68
C ASN A 132 6.17 -22.17 2.95
N LEU A 133 5.95 -21.24 2.02
CA LEU A 133 7.03 -20.49 1.37
C LEU A 133 7.88 -19.77 2.44
N GLN A 134 9.20 -19.90 2.32
CA GLN A 134 10.19 -19.31 3.22
C GLN A 134 11.13 -18.33 2.49
N LYS A 135 11.06 -18.32 1.16
CA LYS A 135 11.95 -17.56 0.27
C LYS A 135 11.15 -16.55 -0.52
N THR A 136 11.84 -15.52 -0.98
CA THR A 136 11.25 -14.47 -1.81
C THR A 136 10.96 -14.98 -3.22
N VAL A 137 9.71 -14.86 -3.67
CA VAL A 137 9.29 -15.13 -5.05
C VAL A 137 8.68 -13.85 -5.62
N ILE A 138 9.32 -13.25 -6.62
CA ILE A 138 8.86 -11.97 -7.19
C ILE A 138 8.46 -12.17 -8.65
N LEU A 139 7.20 -11.88 -8.98
CA LEU A 139 6.77 -11.71 -10.35
C LEU A 139 7.12 -10.29 -10.83
N THR A 140 7.61 -10.20 -12.07
CA THR A 140 7.90 -8.92 -12.71
C THR A 140 7.70 -9.03 -14.23
N GLY A 141 7.65 -7.89 -14.91
CA GLY A 141 7.46 -7.80 -16.35
C GLY A 141 7.64 -6.37 -16.85
N ALA A 142 7.08 -6.07 -18.01
CA ALA A 142 7.20 -4.74 -18.62
C ALA A 142 5.99 -4.44 -19.52
N GLN A 143 5.70 -3.15 -19.73
CA GLN A 143 4.81 -2.68 -20.79
C GLN A 143 5.54 -2.56 -22.13
N VAL A 144 6.86 -2.32 -22.09
CA VAL A 144 7.69 -2.21 -23.29
C VAL A 144 8.83 -3.24 -23.22
N PRO A 145 9.14 -3.93 -24.34
CA PRO A 145 10.21 -4.92 -24.34
C PRO A 145 11.57 -4.36 -23.92
N ILE A 146 12.37 -5.19 -23.26
CA ILE A 146 13.68 -4.78 -22.72
C ILE A 146 14.69 -4.38 -23.80
N HIS A 147 14.49 -4.87 -25.03
CA HIS A 147 15.32 -4.54 -26.20
C HIS A 147 15.04 -3.13 -26.73
N ALA A 148 13.90 -2.52 -26.42
CA ALA A 148 13.64 -1.14 -26.79
C ALA A 148 14.55 -0.19 -26.00
N LEU A 149 14.88 0.96 -26.57
CA LEU A 149 15.72 1.95 -25.89
C LEU A 149 15.01 2.52 -24.66
N TRP A 150 13.77 2.99 -24.84
CA TRP A 150 12.92 3.52 -23.77
C TRP A 150 11.96 2.43 -23.31
N ASN A 151 12.22 1.84 -22.14
CA ASN A 151 11.37 0.80 -21.57
C ASN A 151 11.37 0.82 -20.04
N ASP A 152 10.36 0.18 -19.45
CA ASP A 152 10.23 -0.06 -18.01
C ASP A 152 10.82 -1.40 -17.55
N GLY A 153 11.08 -2.32 -18.50
CA GLY A 153 11.57 -3.67 -18.20
C GLY A 153 12.93 -3.73 -17.53
N ARG A 154 13.84 -2.79 -17.81
CA ARG A 154 15.16 -2.73 -17.16
C ARG A 154 15.03 -2.50 -15.65
N GLU A 155 14.33 -1.44 -15.25
CA GLU A 155 14.16 -1.09 -13.84
C GLU A 155 13.31 -2.12 -13.09
N ASN A 156 12.22 -2.61 -13.72
CA ASN A 156 11.37 -3.62 -13.11
C ASN A 156 12.12 -4.95 -12.86
N LEU A 157 12.95 -5.40 -13.80
CA LEU A 157 13.72 -6.64 -13.64
C LEU A 157 14.87 -6.47 -12.65
N LEU A 158 15.62 -5.36 -12.74
CA LEU A 158 16.73 -5.09 -11.84
C LEU A 158 16.23 -4.96 -10.39
N GLY A 159 15.16 -4.20 -10.16
CA GLY A 159 14.55 -4.07 -8.84
C GLY A 159 14.05 -5.40 -8.29
N ALA A 160 13.41 -6.25 -9.11
CA ALA A 160 13.00 -7.58 -8.68
C ALA A 160 14.19 -8.47 -8.27
N LEU A 161 15.27 -8.48 -9.04
CA LEU A 161 16.48 -9.25 -8.71
C LEU A 161 17.14 -8.73 -7.42
N LEU A 162 17.27 -7.42 -7.25
CA LEU A 162 17.82 -6.83 -6.04
C LEU A 162 16.95 -7.12 -4.81
N MET A 163 15.63 -6.98 -4.92
CA MET A 163 14.71 -7.26 -3.81
C MET A 163 14.75 -8.74 -3.40
N ALA A 164 14.72 -9.68 -4.35
CA ALA A 164 14.83 -11.11 -4.06
C ALA A 164 16.22 -11.52 -3.54
N GLY A 165 17.27 -10.83 -4.00
CA GLY A 165 18.66 -11.06 -3.61
C GLY A 165 18.98 -10.58 -2.21
N GLN A 166 18.54 -9.38 -1.85
CA GLN A 166 18.96 -8.68 -0.63
C GLN A 166 18.00 -8.87 0.54
N TYR A 167 16.73 -9.22 0.29
CA TYR A 167 15.71 -9.33 1.33
C TYR A 167 15.07 -10.72 1.33
N VAL A 168 14.76 -11.22 2.54
CA VAL A 168 13.96 -12.43 2.73
C VAL A 168 12.53 -12.01 3.04
N ILE A 169 11.67 -12.04 2.03
CA ILE A 169 10.23 -11.74 2.09
C ILE A 169 9.52 -13.03 1.69
N PRO A 170 9.07 -13.88 2.64
CA PRO A 170 8.60 -15.24 2.40
C PRO A 170 7.18 -15.27 1.79
N GLU A 171 7.01 -14.55 0.69
CA GLU A 171 5.75 -14.33 0.01
C GLU A 171 5.96 -14.35 -1.50
N VAL A 172 4.87 -14.66 -2.21
CA VAL A 172 4.76 -14.36 -3.63
C VAL A 172 4.40 -12.89 -3.77
N CYS A 173 5.27 -12.13 -4.41
CA CYS A 173 5.17 -10.68 -4.57
C CYS A 173 5.09 -10.31 -6.05
N LEU A 174 4.68 -9.08 -6.34
CA LEU A 174 4.77 -8.47 -7.65
C LEU A 174 5.58 -7.18 -7.53
N PHE A 175 6.63 -7.02 -8.33
CA PHE A 175 7.45 -5.81 -8.35
C PHE A 175 7.22 -5.02 -9.65
N PHE A 176 6.78 -3.78 -9.53
CA PHE A 176 6.56 -2.88 -10.67
C PHE A 176 6.69 -1.43 -10.21
N GLN A 177 7.29 -0.58 -11.06
CA GLN A 177 7.39 0.87 -10.83
C GLN A 177 7.87 1.21 -9.40
N ASN A 178 8.99 0.60 -9.01
CA ASN A 178 9.64 0.81 -7.71
C ASN A 178 8.81 0.42 -6.49
N GLN A 179 7.73 -0.36 -6.67
CA GLN A 179 6.89 -0.85 -5.58
C GLN A 179 6.87 -2.37 -5.57
N LEU A 180 6.94 -2.95 -4.37
CA LEU A 180 6.76 -4.37 -4.14
C LEU A 180 5.40 -4.59 -3.49
N PHE A 181 4.51 -5.27 -4.19
CA PHE A 181 3.17 -5.60 -3.71
C PHE A 181 3.08 -7.05 -3.25
N ARG A 182 2.16 -7.34 -2.33
CA ARG A 182 1.73 -8.72 -2.07
C ARG A 182 1.02 -9.25 -3.31
N GLY A 183 1.47 -10.37 -3.85
CA GLY A 183 1.02 -10.88 -5.16
C GLY A 183 -0.47 -11.15 -5.25
N ASN A 184 -1.08 -11.68 -4.17
CA ASN A 184 -2.52 -11.96 -4.09
C ASN A 184 -3.38 -10.74 -3.68
N ARG A 185 -2.82 -9.53 -3.74
CA ARG A 185 -3.53 -8.26 -3.48
C ARG A 185 -3.52 -7.33 -4.68
N VAL A 186 -2.84 -7.70 -5.76
CA VAL A 186 -2.72 -6.85 -6.95
C VAL A 186 -3.83 -7.10 -7.96
N THR A 187 -4.14 -6.06 -8.72
CA THR A 187 -4.91 -6.12 -9.97
C THR A 187 -4.27 -5.18 -11.00
N LYS A 188 -4.38 -5.50 -12.28
CA LYS A 188 -3.94 -4.60 -13.37
C LYS A 188 -4.98 -3.51 -13.57
N VAL A 189 -4.56 -2.24 -13.50
CA VAL A 189 -5.45 -1.07 -13.56
C VAL A 189 -5.19 -0.15 -14.76
N ASP A 190 -4.03 -0.28 -15.40
CA ASP A 190 -3.69 0.49 -16.60
C ASP A 190 -3.05 -0.42 -17.66
N SER A 191 -3.42 -0.22 -18.92
CA SER A 191 -2.95 -1.01 -20.05
C SER A 191 -1.80 -0.36 -20.83
N ARG A 192 -1.39 0.85 -20.46
CA ARG A 192 -0.37 1.62 -21.20
C ARG A 192 0.67 2.26 -20.29
N ARG A 193 0.27 2.80 -19.15
CA ARG A 193 1.19 3.45 -18.20
C ARG A 193 2.08 2.41 -17.53
N PHE A 194 3.31 2.80 -17.19
CA PHE A 194 4.22 1.94 -16.43
C PHE A 194 3.71 1.62 -15.02
N ALA A 195 2.93 2.52 -14.42
CA ALA A 195 2.14 2.25 -13.21
C ALA A 195 0.91 1.37 -13.55
N ALA A 196 1.16 0.15 -14.01
CA ALA A 196 0.13 -0.74 -14.56
C ALA A 196 -0.66 -1.50 -13.49
N PHE A 197 -0.10 -1.69 -12.30
CA PHE A 197 -0.67 -2.48 -11.22
C PHE A 197 -1.02 -1.62 -10.01
N CYS A 198 -2.03 -2.05 -9.27
CA CYS A 198 -2.45 -1.45 -8.01
C CYS A 198 -2.74 -2.56 -6.98
N SER A 199 -2.46 -2.28 -5.71
CA SER A 199 -2.91 -3.08 -4.56
C SER A 199 -3.96 -2.27 -3.79
N PRO A 200 -5.25 -2.38 -4.12
CA PRO A 200 -6.25 -1.39 -3.73
C PRO A 200 -6.61 -1.43 -2.24
N ASN A 201 -6.57 -2.61 -1.62
CA ASN A 201 -6.99 -2.84 -0.23
C ASN A 201 -5.82 -3.20 0.70
N LEU A 202 -4.57 -3.12 0.23
CA LEU A 202 -3.38 -3.34 1.05
C LEU A 202 -2.23 -2.43 0.57
N PRO A 203 -1.54 -1.69 1.46
CA PRO A 203 -0.36 -0.94 1.08
C PRO A 203 0.74 -1.82 0.47
N PRO A 204 1.67 -1.26 -0.34
CA PRO A 204 2.85 -1.98 -0.80
C PRO A 204 3.64 -2.57 0.37
N LEU A 205 4.21 -3.75 0.17
CA LEU A 205 5.14 -4.37 1.12
C LEU A 205 6.46 -3.60 1.16
N ALA A 206 6.91 -3.03 0.04
CA ALA A 206 8.06 -2.14 -0.01
C ALA A 206 7.91 -1.05 -1.07
N VAL A 207 8.59 0.08 -0.85
CA VAL A 207 8.76 1.17 -1.81
C VAL A 207 10.24 1.46 -1.96
N VAL A 208 10.72 1.57 -3.20
CA VAL A 208 12.13 1.77 -3.55
C VAL A 208 12.34 3.21 -4.03
N GLY A 209 13.09 3.99 -3.25
CA GLY A 209 13.55 5.32 -3.62
C GLY A 209 15.07 5.43 -3.47
N ALA A 210 15.55 6.56 -2.94
CA ALA A 210 16.92 6.66 -2.46
C ALA A 210 17.20 5.61 -1.37
N ASP A 211 16.19 5.34 -0.55
CA ASP A 211 16.15 4.27 0.44
C ASP A 211 15.08 3.23 0.07
N VAL A 212 15.25 1.99 0.56
CA VAL A 212 14.23 0.94 0.46
C VAL A 212 13.40 0.94 1.75
N ILE A 213 12.14 1.36 1.65
CA ILE A 213 11.20 1.40 2.77
C ILE A 213 10.38 0.11 2.76
N LEU A 214 10.60 -0.77 3.74
CA LEU A 214 9.90 -2.04 3.89
C LEU A 214 8.83 -1.95 5.00
N ASN A 215 7.58 -2.27 4.67
CA ASN A 215 6.49 -2.36 5.63
C ASN A 215 6.52 -3.70 6.37
N ARG A 216 7.37 -3.79 7.40
CA ARG A 216 7.66 -5.04 8.15
C ARG A 216 6.46 -5.63 8.87
N GLU A 217 5.46 -4.81 9.22
CA GLU A 217 4.26 -5.25 9.92
C GLU A 217 3.34 -6.05 8.99
N LEU A 218 3.30 -5.68 7.72
CA LEU A 218 2.49 -6.37 6.72
C LEU A 218 3.13 -7.67 6.25
N VAL A 219 4.46 -7.76 6.24
CA VAL A 219 5.16 -8.95 5.73
C VAL A 219 4.90 -10.16 6.62
N ARG A 220 4.51 -11.27 6.00
CA ARG A 220 4.21 -12.53 6.69
C ARG A 220 5.46 -13.09 7.36
N LYS A 221 5.29 -13.55 8.60
CA LYS A 221 6.33 -14.26 9.35
C LYS A 221 6.37 -15.72 8.93
N VAL A 222 7.57 -16.27 8.75
CA VAL A 222 7.76 -17.71 8.57
C VAL A 222 7.35 -18.40 9.87
N ARG A 223 6.27 -19.19 9.85
CA ARG A 223 5.82 -19.97 11.01
C ARG A 223 6.43 -21.36 10.93
N GLY A 224 7.34 -21.68 11.86
CA GLY A 224 7.93 -23.02 12.00
C GLY A 224 9.01 -23.38 10.98
N LYS A 225 9.53 -24.60 11.09
CA LYS A 225 10.52 -25.21 10.17
C LYS A 225 9.84 -26.08 9.09
N GLU A 226 8.56 -25.82 8.82
CA GLU A 226 7.78 -26.62 7.86
C GLU A 226 8.36 -26.49 6.46
N ARG A 227 8.45 -27.61 5.74
CA ARG A 227 8.99 -27.63 4.37
C ARG A 227 7.98 -27.02 3.40
N LEU A 228 8.47 -26.44 2.31
CA LEU A 228 7.65 -26.00 1.19
C LEU A 228 6.79 -27.17 0.68
N VAL A 229 5.48 -26.96 0.61
CA VAL A 229 4.52 -27.89 0.01
C VAL A 229 3.96 -27.24 -1.25
N VAL A 230 4.09 -27.93 -2.38
CA VAL A 230 3.52 -27.46 -3.65
C VAL A 230 2.25 -28.22 -3.98
N HIS A 231 1.13 -27.50 -3.95
CA HIS A 231 -0.18 -28.05 -4.27
C HIS A 231 -0.40 -28.13 -5.77
N SER A 232 -0.25 -29.33 -6.33
CA SER A 232 -0.50 -29.58 -7.76
C SER A 232 -1.96 -29.93 -8.08
N SER A 233 -2.72 -30.39 -7.08
CA SER A 233 -4.17 -30.65 -7.20
C SER A 233 -4.93 -29.35 -6.93
N VAL A 234 -5.19 -28.62 -8.01
CA VAL A 234 -6.01 -27.41 -8.04
C VAL A 234 -7.21 -27.62 -8.96
N GLU A 235 -8.38 -27.12 -8.57
CA GLU A 235 -9.60 -27.28 -9.37
C GLU A 235 -9.58 -26.36 -10.59
N ARG A 236 -9.89 -26.91 -11.77
CA ARG A 236 -9.89 -26.18 -13.04
C ARG A 236 -11.29 -25.73 -13.45
N ASP A 237 -12.32 -26.42 -12.97
CA ASP A 237 -13.71 -26.11 -13.27
C ASP A 237 -14.22 -24.96 -12.37
N VAL A 238 -13.52 -23.83 -12.41
CA VAL A 238 -13.88 -22.57 -11.74
C VAL A 238 -14.13 -21.46 -12.76
N GLY A 239 -15.05 -20.56 -12.45
CA GLY A 239 -15.43 -19.45 -13.35
C GLY A 239 -15.48 -18.10 -12.66
N LEU A 240 -15.58 -17.04 -13.46
CA LEU A 240 -15.86 -15.68 -12.99
C LEU A 240 -17.10 -15.15 -13.70
N LEU A 241 -18.10 -14.75 -12.92
CA LEU A 241 -19.37 -14.21 -13.41
C LEU A 241 -19.51 -12.76 -12.95
N ARG A 242 -19.38 -11.83 -13.89
CA ARG A 242 -19.62 -10.41 -13.63
C ARG A 242 -21.10 -10.08 -13.80
N LEU A 243 -21.76 -9.64 -12.72
CA LEU A 243 -23.16 -9.23 -12.82
C LEU A 243 -23.28 -7.88 -13.52
N TYR A 244 -24.35 -7.70 -14.28
CA TYR A 244 -24.72 -6.41 -14.87
C TYR A 244 -26.22 -6.14 -14.67
N PRO A 245 -26.65 -4.86 -14.66
CA PRO A 245 -28.06 -4.53 -14.48
C PRO A 245 -28.93 -5.23 -15.52
N GLY A 246 -29.92 -6.01 -15.05
CA GLY A 246 -30.83 -6.73 -15.92
C GLY A 246 -30.34 -8.10 -16.42
N ILE A 247 -29.19 -8.62 -15.96
CA ILE A 247 -28.71 -9.96 -16.32
C ILE A 247 -29.82 -11.02 -16.19
N PRO A 248 -30.19 -11.76 -17.25
CA PRO A 248 -31.33 -12.68 -17.22
C PRO A 248 -30.99 -13.97 -16.47
N ALA A 249 -31.97 -14.51 -15.72
CA ALA A 249 -31.79 -15.74 -14.95
C ALA A 249 -31.40 -16.93 -15.85
N ALA A 250 -31.94 -17.00 -17.08
CA ALA A 250 -31.58 -18.03 -18.05
C ALA A 250 -30.08 -18.04 -18.43
N LEU A 251 -29.44 -16.86 -18.49
CA LEU A 251 -28.00 -16.77 -18.77
C LEU A 251 -27.18 -17.23 -17.57
N VAL A 252 -27.58 -16.84 -16.36
CA VAL A 252 -26.94 -17.31 -15.13
C VAL A 252 -27.10 -18.82 -14.97
N ARG A 253 -28.28 -19.37 -15.25
CA ARG A 253 -28.50 -20.82 -15.26
C ARG A 253 -27.55 -21.53 -16.21
N ALA A 254 -27.41 -21.03 -17.43
CA ALA A 254 -26.52 -21.61 -18.44
C ALA A 254 -25.06 -21.55 -18.00
N PHE A 255 -24.65 -20.43 -17.39
CA PHE A 255 -23.29 -20.26 -16.88
C PHE A 255 -22.97 -21.20 -15.71
N LEU A 256 -23.93 -21.46 -14.82
CA LEU A 256 -23.75 -22.28 -13.61
C LEU A 256 -24.05 -23.79 -13.83
N GLN A 257 -24.03 -24.26 -15.08
CA GLN A 257 -24.21 -25.68 -15.38
C GLN A 257 -22.94 -26.51 -15.04
N PRO A 258 -23.10 -27.82 -14.75
CA PRO A 258 -21.97 -28.75 -14.73
C PRO A 258 -21.15 -28.69 -16.04
N PRO A 259 -19.82 -28.92 -15.98
CA PRO A 259 -19.04 -29.45 -14.86
C PRO A 259 -18.58 -28.42 -13.83
N LEU A 260 -19.00 -27.15 -13.93
CA LEU A 260 -18.55 -26.07 -13.03
C LEU A 260 -18.68 -26.46 -11.54
N ARG A 261 -17.61 -26.25 -10.77
CA ARG A 261 -17.49 -26.60 -9.35
C ARG A 261 -17.51 -25.38 -8.45
N GLY A 262 -17.05 -24.24 -8.96
CA GLY A 262 -17.12 -22.98 -8.24
C GLY A 262 -17.14 -21.76 -9.16
N VAL A 263 -17.66 -20.64 -8.64
CA VAL A 263 -17.67 -19.36 -9.35
C VAL A 263 -17.33 -18.21 -8.41
N VAL A 264 -16.50 -17.29 -8.88
CA VAL A 264 -16.39 -15.94 -8.31
C VAL A 264 -17.44 -15.08 -8.98
N MET A 265 -18.38 -14.57 -8.20
CA MET A 265 -19.41 -13.67 -8.68
C MET A 265 -19.02 -12.24 -8.32
N GLU A 266 -18.84 -11.38 -9.32
CA GLU A 266 -18.62 -9.96 -9.10
C GLU A 266 -19.97 -9.22 -9.02
N THR A 267 -20.16 -8.44 -7.97
CA THR A 267 -21.43 -7.79 -7.62
C THR A 267 -21.27 -6.28 -7.40
N PHE A 268 -22.39 -5.56 -7.27
CA PHE A 268 -22.39 -4.10 -7.22
C PHE A 268 -22.05 -3.57 -5.82
N GLY A 269 -21.28 -2.47 -5.76
CA GLY A 269 -21.04 -1.72 -4.52
C GLY A 269 -20.48 -2.60 -3.41
N CYS A 270 -21.12 -2.61 -2.25
CA CYS A 270 -20.67 -3.40 -1.10
C CYS A 270 -21.11 -4.88 -1.14
N GLY A 271 -21.32 -5.49 -2.31
CA GLY A 271 -21.71 -6.90 -2.43
C GLY A 271 -23.13 -7.19 -2.90
N ASN A 272 -23.82 -6.21 -3.49
CA ASN A 272 -25.23 -6.27 -3.82
C ASN A 272 -25.50 -6.91 -5.19
N GLY A 273 -26.49 -7.81 -5.25
CA GLY A 273 -26.99 -8.39 -6.50
C GLY A 273 -28.48 -8.07 -6.74
N PRO A 274 -29.01 -8.31 -7.95
CA PRO A 274 -30.44 -8.19 -8.21
C PRO A 274 -31.23 -9.19 -7.36
N THR A 275 -32.32 -8.73 -6.73
CA THR A 275 -33.15 -9.53 -5.81
C THR A 275 -34.35 -10.21 -6.47
N LYS A 276 -34.38 -10.25 -7.81
CA LYS A 276 -35.48 -10.86 -8.55
C LYS A 276 -35.58 -12.37 -8.23
N PRO A 277 -36.78 -12.91 -7.96
CA PRO A 277 -36.94 -14.27 -7.43
C PRO A 277 -36.36 -15.37 -8.33
N ASP A 278 -36.50 -15.22 -9.65
CA ASP A 278 -35.97 -16.15 -10.65
C ASP A 278 -34.44 -16.24 -10.60
N LEU A 279 -33.74 -15.12 -10.43
CA LEU A 279 -32.28 -15.11 -10.33
C LEU A 279 -31.78 -15.69 -9.02
N LEU A 280 -32.40 -15.30 -7.90
CA LEU A 280 -32.04 -15.84 -6.58
C LEU A 280 -32.25 -17.36 -6.52
N TRP A 281 -33.29 -17.84 -7.22
CA TRP A 281 -33.53 -19.28 -7.39
C TRP A 281 -32.38 -19.97 -8.11
N GLU A 282 -31.85 -19.42 -9.22
CA GLU A 282 -30.73 -20.04 -9.94
C GLU A 282 -29.45 -20.14 -9.09
N PHE A 283 -29.17 -19.13 -8.24
CA PHE A 283 -28.05 -19.19 -7.31
C PHE A 283 -28.25 -20.26 -6.23
N ARG A 284 -29.45 -20.32 -5.62
CA ARG A 284 -29.78 -21.34 -4.62
C ARG A 284 -29.73 -22.74 -5.21
N ALA A 285 -30.31 -22.93 -6.39
CA ALA A 285 -30.27 -24.21 -7.08
C ALA A 285 -28.83 -24.63 -7.40
N ALA A 286 -27.94 -23.68 -7.71
CA ALA A 286 -26.52 -23.98 -7.94
C ALA A 286 -25.81 -24.41 -6.65
N THR A 287 -26.02 -23.71 -5.54
CA THR A 287 -25.42 -24.08 -4.25
C THR A 287 -25.97 -25.40 -3.70
N GLU A 288 -27.25 -25.71 -3.92
CA GLU A 288 -27.86 -27.01 -3.62
C GLU A 288 -27.25 -28.15 -4.46
N ARG A 289 -26.82 -27.88 -5.70
CA ARG A 289 -26.02 -28.83 -6.50
C ARG A 289 -24.58 -29.00 -6.00
N GLY A 290 -24.17 -28.26 -4.98
CA GLY A 290 -22.81 -28.28 -4.42
C GLY A 290 -21.83 -27.31 -5.07
N LEU A 291 -22.28 -26.38 -5.91
CA LEU A 291 -21.45 -25.32 -6.46
C LEU A 291 -21.04 -24.32 -5.35
N LEU A 292 -19.76 -23.99 -5.24
CA LEU A 292 -19.31 -22.92 -4.33
C LEU A 292 -19.32 -21.56 -5.05
N ILE A 293 -20.00 -20.58 -4.46
CA ILE A 293 -20.07 -19.21 -4.99
C ILE A 293 -19.35 -18.28 -4.01
N VAL A 294 -18.38 -17.50 -4.50
CA VAL A 294 -17.69 -16.45 -3.74
C VAL A 294 -18.13 -15.08 -4.27
N ASN A 295 -18.67 -14.23 -3.42
CA ASN A 295 -19.12 -12.89 -3.78
C ASN A 295 -17.98 -11.86 -3.63
N CYS A 296 -17.51 -11.30 -4.73
CA CYS A 296 -16.58 -10.17 -4.75
C CYS A 296 -17.27 -8.91 -5.26
N THR A 297 -16.75 -7.74 -4.93
CA THR A 297 -17.27 -6.47 -5.47
C THR A 297 -16.65 -6.16 -6.83
N HIS A 298 -17.41 -5.49 -7.71
CA HIS A 298 -16.89 -4.83 -8.91
C HIS A 298 -15.94 -3.67 -8.59
N CYS A 299 -16.10 -3.06 -7.42
CA CYS A 299 -15.37 -1.88 -7.02
C CYS A 299 -13.89 -2.23 -6.88
N LEU A 300 -13.02 -1.37 -7.40
CA LEU A 300 -11.57 -1.56 -7.29
C LEU A 300 -11.13 -1.63 -5.82
N GLN A 301 -11.74 -0.80 -4.96
CA GLN A 301 -11.44 -0.71 -3.54
C GLN A 301 -12.71 -0.91 -2.71
N GLY A 302 -12.55 -1.48 -1.51
CA GLY A 302 -13.63 -1.72 -0.55
C GLY A 302 -13.84 -3.20 -0.24
N THR A 303 -14.89 -3.48 0.52
CA THR A 303 -15.23 -4.82 0.99
C THR A 303 -16.69 -5.16 0.74
N VAL A 304 -16.98 -6.44 0.50
CA VAL A 304 -18.32 -7.01 0.53
C VAL A 304 -18.83 -7.06 1.98
N THR A 305 -20.06 -6.58 2.21
CA THR A 305 -20.73 -6.53 3.51
C THR A 305 -22.21 -6.92 3.38
N SER A 306 -22.82 -7.34 4.47
CA SER A 306 -24.23 -7.74 4.55
C SER A 306 -25.18 -6.60 4.93
N GLY A 307 -24.75 -5.33 4.84
CA GLY A 307 -25.51 -4.18 5.33
C GLY A 307 -26.83 -3.85 4.60
N TYR A 308 -27.11 -4.48 3.46
CA TYR A 308 -28.30 -4.22 2.65
C TYR A 308 -29.14 -5.49 2.45
N ALA A 309 -30.46 -5.33 2.31
CA ALA A 309 -31.38 -6.44 2.01
C ALA A 309 -30.97 -7.23 0.75
N ALA A 310 -30.42 -6.55 -0.26
CA ALA A 310 -29.88 -7.20 -1.46
C ALA A 310 -28.63 -8.05 -1.17
N GLY A 311 -27.70 -7.56 -0.35
CA GLY A 311 -26.54 -8.33 0.13
C GLY A 311 -26.95 -9.52 1.02
N MET A 312 -27.95 -9.34 1.89
CA MET A 312 -28.51 -10.40 2.73
C MET A 312 -29.19 -11.50 1.92
N ALA A 313 -29.94 -11.14 0.86
CA ALA A 313 -30.59 -12.11 0.00
C ALA A 313 -29.57 -12.98 -0.78
N VAL A 314 -28.46 -12.38 -1.20
CA VAL A 314 -27.33 -13.08 -1.83
C VAL A 314 -26.62 -13.98 -0.81
N ALA A 315 -26.35 -13.50 0.40
CA ALA A 315 -25.73 -14.31 1.46
C ALA A 315 -26.60 -15.51 1.87
N GLY A 316 -27.91 -15.34 1.94
CA GLY A 316 -28.89 -16.38 2.29
C GLY A 316 -29.02 -17.52 1.26
N ALA A 317 -28.37 -17.43 0.10
CA ALA A 317 -28.32 -18.51 -0.91
C ALA A 317 -27.13 -19.48 -0.70
N GLY A 318 -26.41 -19.40 0.42
CA GLY A 318 -25.24 -20.24 0.69
C GLY A 318 -23.94 -19.75 0.04
N ILE A 319 -23.91 -18.45 -0.32
CA ILE A 319 -22.81 -17.76 -0.99
C ILE A 319 -21.81 -17.25 0.05
N VAL A 320 -20.52 -17.44 -0.21
CA VAL A 320 -19.43 -17.01 0.69
C VAL A 320 -19.04 -15.57 0.37
N SER A 321 -18.86 -14.73 1.39
CA SER A 321 -18.32 -13.38 1.20
C SER A 321 -16.84 -13.44 0.79
N GLY A 322 -16.48 -12.70 -0.25
CA GLY A 322 -15.09 -12.48 -0.63
C GLY A 322 -14.42 -11.35 0.14
N PHE A 323 -15.17 -10.62 0.99
CA PHE A 323 -14.69 -9.43 1.70
C PHE A 323 -14.00 -8.44 0.76
N ASP A 324 -12.73 -8.12 1.00
CA ASP A 324 -11.92 -7.17 0.23
C ASP A 324 -10.91 -7.87 -0.73
N MET A 325 -11.09 -9.17 -1.01
CA MET A 325 -10.27 -9.89 -1.99
C MET A 325 -10.42 -9.29 -3.38
N THR A 326 -9.33 -9.31 -4.15
CA THR A 326 -9.41 -9.13 -5.60
C THR A 326 -10.05 -10.37 -6.23
N SER A 327 -10.64 -10.21 -7.42
CA SER A 327 -11.26 -11.33 -8.15
C SER A 327 -10.22 -12.40 -8.53
N GLU A 328 -8.98 -12.00 -8.81
CA GLU A 328 -7.86 -12.90 -9.07
C GLU A 328 -7.53 -13.77 -7.86
N ALA A 329 -7.46 -13.15 -6.68
CA ALA A 329 -7.19 -13.86 -5.43
C ALA A 329 -8.35 -14.78 -5.05
N ALA A 330 -9.60 -14.33 -5.20
CA ALA A 330 -10.78 -15.14 -4.94
C ALA A 330 -10.85 -16.36 -5.87
N MET A 331 -10.52 -16.21 -7.16
CA MET A 331 -10.49 -17.32 -8.11
C MET A 331 -9.39 -18.32 -7.77
N ALA A 332 -8.18 -17.84 -7.48
CA ALA A 332 -7.06 -18.67 -7.07
C ALA A 332 -7.36 -19.45 -5.78
N LYS A 333 -7.94 -18.78 -4.79
CA LYS A 333 -8.36 -19.39 -3.52
C LYS A 333 -9.44 -20.43 -3.73
N LEU A 334 -10.43 -20.14 -4.57
CA LEU A 334 -11.52 -21.06 -4.89
C LEU A 334 -11.00 -22.33 -5.57
N SER A 335 -10.12 -22.17 -6.56
CA SER A 335 -9.43 -23.28 -7.23
C SER A 335 -8.62 -24.13 -6.24
N TYR A 336 -7.83 -23.48 -5.37
CA TYR A 336 -7.04 -24.14 -4.34
C TYR A 336 -7.90 -24.93 -3.34
N VAL A 337 -8.94 -24.29 -2.79
CA VAL A 337 -9.80 -24.90 -1.77
C VAL A 337 -10.60 -26.06 -2.35
N LEU A 338 -11.10 -25.95 -3.59
CA LEU A 338 -11.79 -27.05 -4.27
C LEU A 338 -10.85 -28.22 -4.60
N GLY A 339 -9.58 -27.94 -4.89
CA GLY A 339 -8.56 -28.97 -5.15
C GLY A 339 -8.14 -29.79 -3.93
N GLN A 340 -8.40 -29.32 -2.70
CA GLN A 340 -8.03 -30.04 -1.47
C GLN A 340 -8.83 -31.34 -1.31
N PRO A 341 -8.18 -32.50 -1.08
CA PRO A 341 -8.85 -33.78 -0.91
C PRO A 341 -9.51 -33.90 0.47
N GLY A 342 -10.55 -34.72 0.59
CA GLY A 342 -11.15 -35.10 1.88
C GLY A 342 -11.96 -34.03 2.62
N LEU A 343 -12.11 -32.83 2.06
CA LEU A 343 -12.89 -31.76 2.71
C LEU A 343 -14.38 -31.79 2.32
N SER A 344 -15.24 -31.63 3.33
CA SER A 344 -16.68 -31.38 3.16
C SER A 344 -16.96 -30.00 2.56
N LEU A 345 -18.16 -29.80 2.01
CA LEU A 345 -18.57 -28.49 1.48
C LEU A 345 -18.51 -27.38 2.54
N ASP A 346 -18.94 -27.66 3.77
CA ASP A 346 -18.89 -26.68 4.86
C ASP A 346 -17.45 -26.34 5.27
N SER A 347 -16.56 -27.34 5.32
CA SER A 347 -15.13 -27.10 5.59
C SER A 347 -14.51 -26.23 4.50
N ARG A 348 -14.88 -26.42 3.23
CA ARG A 348 -14.44 -25.59 2.11
C ARG A 348 -14.95 -24.16 2.24
N LYS A 349 -16.23 -23.96 2.60
CA LYS A 349 -16.79 -22.62 2.86
C LYS A 349 -16.05 -21.92 4.00
N GLN A 350 -15.73 -22.64 5.08
CA GLN A 350 -14.94 -22.10 6.19
C GLN A 350 -13.53 -21.69 5.75
N LEU A 351 -12.85 -22.48 4.92
CA LEU A 351 -11.54 -22.10 4.38
C LEU A 351 -11.61 -20.88 3.46
N LEU A 352 -12.65 -20.79 2.62
CA LEU A 352 -12.87 -19.61 1.76
C LEU A 352 -13.06 -18.32 2.57
N ALA A 353 -13.65 -18.41 3.75
CA ALA A 353 -13.92 -17.27 4.64
C ALA A 353 -12.72 -16.86 5.53
N ARG A 354 -11.59 -17.58 5.50
CA ARG A 354 -10.40 -17.31 6.34
C ARG A 354 -9.28 -16.64 5.56
N ASP A 355 -8.46 -15.82 6.21
CA ASP A 355 -7.19 -15.41 5.61
C ASP A 355 -6.19 -16.57 5.57
N LEU A 356 -5.84 -17.04 4.36
CA LEU A 356 -4.92 -18.17 4.16
C LEU A 356 -3.51 -17.71 3.80
N ARG A 357 -3.39 -16.63 3.03
CA ARG A 357 -2.15 -16.17 2.38
C ARG A 357 -1.96 -14.66 2.43
N GLY A 358 -2.75 -13.93 3.24
CA GLY A 358 -2.72 -12.48 3.35
C GLY A 358 -3.58 -11.76 2.30
N GLU A 359 -4.44 -12.50 1.59
CA GLU A 359 -5.24 -12.03 0.46
C GLU A 359 -6.51 -11.27 0.87
N VAL A 360 -6.94 -11.44 2.12
CA VAL A 360 -8.20 -10.91 2.62
C VAL A 360 -8.01 -10.27 4.00
N THR A 361 -8.66 -9.14 4.20
CA THR A 361 -8.80 -8.48 5.49
C THR A 361 -10.16 -8.85 6.04
N LEU A 362 -10.17 -9.62 7.13
CA LEU A 362 -11.42 -9.92 7.82
C LEU A 362 -11.87 -8.66 8.56
N PRO A 363 -13.17 -8.33 8.58
CA PRO A 363 -13.67 -7.24 9.40
C PRO A 363 -13.23 -7.51 10.84
N ALA A 364 -12.66 -6.51 11.49
CA ALA A 364 -12.66 -6.48 12.95
C ALA A 364 -14.13 -6.67 13.32
N GLY A 365 -14.47 -7.74 14.04
CA GLY A 365 -15.86 -7.94 14.41
C GLY A 365 -16.36 -6.69 15.16
N ASP A 366 -17.67 -6.59 15.34
CA ASP A 366 -18.12 -6.33 16.71
C ASP A 366 -17.54 -7.46 17.57
N GLU A 367 -16.24 -7.36 17.87
CA GLU A 367 -15.70 -7.84 19.10
C GLU A 367 -16.58 -7.10 20.13
N HIS A 368 -17.60 -7.75 20.70
CA HIS A 368 -17.37 -8.26 22.06
C HIS A 368 -15.89 -8.09 22.36
N GLN A 369 -15.57 -6.95 23.01
CA GLN A 369 -14.34 -6.73 23.77
C GLN A 369 -13.75 -8.09 24.04
N PRO A 370 -12.49 -8.40 23.67
CA PRO A 370 -11.92 -9.72 23.89
C PRO A 370 -12.08 -10.04 25.37
N SER A 371 -13.19 -10.70 25.70
CA SER A 371 -13.49 -10.99 27.08
C SER A 371 -12.58 -12.17 27.30
N LEU A 372 -11.56 -11.92 28.12
CA LEU A 372 -10.53 -12.88 28.49
C LEU A 372 -11.13 -14.16 29.10
N THR A 373 -12.45 -14.23 29.27
CA THR A 373 -13.18 -15.42 29.72
C THR A 373 -13.28 -16.54 28.67
N CYS A 374 -13.07 -16.28 27.37
CA CYS A 374 -13.31 -17.32 26.34
C CYS A 374 -12.29 -17.37 25.18
N SER A 375 -11.00 -17.44 25.49
CA SER A 375 -9.99 -17.97 24.55
C SER A 375 -9.10 -19.01 25.25
N THR A 376 -8.59 -19.98 24.50
CA THR A 376 -7.56 -20.94 24.97
C THR A 376 -6.32 -20.22 25.52
N LEU A 377 -6.07 -18.98 25.11
CA LEU A 377 -5.06 -18.09 25.68
C LEU A 377 -5.49 -17.54 27.05
N GLY A 378 -6.74 -17.10 27.22
CA GLY A 378 -7.29 -16.64 28.51
C GLY A 378 -7.33 -17.74 29.57
N ARG A 379 -7.73 -18.97 29.19
CA ARG A 379 -7.59 -20.16 30.06
C ARG A 379 -6.14 -20.52 30.31
N GLY A 380 -5.28 -20.46 29.28
CA GLY A 380 -3.86 -20.76 29.40
C GLY A 380 -3.12 -19.80 30.33
N VAL A 381 -3.40 -18.50 30.24
CA VAL A 381 -2.84 -17.45 31.08
C VAL A 381 -3.39 -17.54 32.51
N ALA A 382 -4.71 -17.74 32.69
CA ALA A 382 -5.28 -17.97 34.02
C ALA A 382 -4.69 -19.22 34.68
N GLN A 383 -4.45 -20.29 33.91
CA GLN A 383 -3.89 -21.55 34.39
C GLN A 383 -2.37 -21.48 34.65
N LEU A 384 -1.62 -20.67 33.88
CA LEU A 384 -0.22 -20.33 34.12
C LEU A 384 -0.04 -19.46 35.37
N LEU A 385 -0.93 -18.50 35.59
CA LEU A 385 -0.94 -17.64 36.78
C LEU A 385 -1.39 -18.39 38.04
N SER A 386 -1.98 -19.58 37.89
CA SER A 386 -2.50 -20.41 38.99
C SER A 386 -1.51 -21.46 39.52
N LEU A 387 -0.31 -21.64 38.93
CA LEU A 387 0.56 -22.78 39.25
C LEU A 387 2.04 -22.38 39.54
N SER A 388 2.39 -22.42 40.83
CA SER A 388 3.73 -22.61 41.43
C SER A 388 4.76 -21.44 41.40
N GLN A 389 5.80 -21.55 42.25
CA GLN A 389 6.83 -20.52 42.55
C GLN A 389 7.69 -20.05 41.35
N GLU A 390 7.69 -20.75 40.21
CA GLU A 390 8.34 -20.28 38.97
C GLU A 390 7.48 -19.27 38.20
N ALA A 391 6.19 -19.16 38.53
CA ALA A 391 5.24 -18.23 37.90
C ALA A 391 5.55 -16.77 38.20
N ASP A 392 6.23 -16.46 39.32
CA ASP A 392 6.62 -15.08 39.65
C ASP A 392 7.66 -14.55 38.66
N ALA A 393 8.66 -15.35 38.31
CA ALA A 393 9.70 -14.96 37.35
C ALA A 393 9.14 -14.77 35.93
N VAL A 394 8.20 -15.63 35.51
CA VAL A 394 7.51 -15.51 34.22
C VAL A 394 6.57 -14.30 34.22
N ARG A 395 5.90 -14.03 35.34
CA ARG A 395 5.04 -12.84 35.50
C ARG A 395 5.87 -11.56 35.40
N GLU A 396 6.94 -11.44 36.17
CA GLU A 396 7.86 -10.29 36.09
C GLU A 396 8.42 -10.08 34.68
N ALA A 397 8.72 -11.16 33.94
CA ALA A 397 9.23 -11.03 32.57
C ALA A 397 8.17 -10.59 31.53
N LEU A 398 6.88 -10.91 31.73
CA LEU A 398 5.81 -10.64 30.76
C LEU A 398 5.00 -9.39 31.09
N THR A 399 4.91 -9.02 32.36
CA THR A 399 4.11 -7.89 32.86
C THR A 399 4.42 -6.56 32.16
N PRO A 400 5.68 -6.14 31.95
CA PRO A 400 5.97 -4.87 31.27
C PRO A 400 5.46 -4.84 29.84
N GLY A 401 5.59 -5.96 29.11
CA GLY A 401 5.07 -6.10 27.75
C GLY A 401 3.55 -6.05 27.68
N LEU A 402 2.88 -6.73 28.62
CA LEU A 402 1.42 -6.75 28.71
C LEU A 402 0.85 -5.38 29.10
N ALA A 403 1.47 -4.70 30.06
CA ALA A 403 1.09 -3.35 30.48
C ALA A 403 1.28 -2.34 29.34
N CYS A 404 2.36 -2.43 28.56
CA CYS A 404 2.55 -1.58 27.38
C CYS A 404 1.49 -1.83 26.30
N ALA A 405 1.13 -3.10 26.04
CA ALA A 405 0.09 -3.43 25.07
C ALA A 405 -1.28 -2.90 25.50
N ALA A 406 -1.65 -3.10 26.77
CA ALA A 406 -2.90 -2.58 27.34
C ALA A 406 -2.94 -1.05 27.29
N ALA A 407 -1.84 -0.38 27.64
CA ALA A 407 -1.73 1.07 27.59
C ALA A 407 -1.80 1.64 26.16
N HIS A 408 -1.22 0.94 25.18
CA HIS A 408 -1.34 1.33 23.77
C HIS A 408 -2.77 1.20 23.24
N ALA A 409 -3.54 0.23 23.74
CA ALA A 409 -4.93 -0.01 23.34
C ALA A 409 -5.95 0.83 24.13
N GLY A 410 -5.51 1.54 25.19
CA GLY A 410 -6.40 2.31 26.05
C GLY A 410 -7.17 1.49 27.08
N ASP A 411 -6.77 0.24 27.34
CA ASP A 411 -7.50 -0.69 28.20
C ASP A 411 -7.20 -0.43 29.68
N LEU A 412 -7.99 0.47 30.27
CA LEU A 412 -7.88 0.86 31.69
C LEU A 412 -8.17 -0.31 32.64
N ASP A 413 -9.08 -1.21 32.27
CA ASP A 413 -9.53 -2.31 33.12
C ASP A 413 -8.43 -3.35 33.29
N VAL A 414 -7.73 -3.69 32.20
CA VAL A 414 -6.56 -4.59 32.25
C VAL A 414 -5.42 -3.96 33.05
N LEU A 415 -5.16 -2.66 32.88
CA LEU A 415 -4.14 -1.97 33.67
C LEU A 415 -4.48 -1.93 35.16
N GLN A 416 -5.76 -1.74 35.53
CA GLN A 416 -6.21 -1.81 36.92
C GLN A 416 -6.03 -3.22 37.48
N ALA A 417 -6.42 -4.26 36.73
CA ALA A 417 -6.23 -5.65 37.15
C ALA A 417 -4.74 -6.00 37.37
N LEU A 418 -3.84 -5.52 36.50
CA LEU A 418 -2.39 -5.71 36.68
C LEU A 418 -1.90 -5.05 37.98
N VAL A 419 -2.41 -3.87 38.31
CA VAL A 419 -2.09 -3.17 39.56
C VAL A 419 -2.65 -3.90 40.78
N GLU A 420 -3.86 -4.44 40.71
CA GLU A 420 -4.45 -5.26 41.77
C GLU A 420 -3.64 -6.54 42.03
N LEU A 421 -3.00 -7.08 40.99
CA LEU A 421 -2.06 -8.20 41.07
C LEU A 421 -0.66 -7.80 41.58
N GLY A 422 -0.45 -6.53 41.95
CA GLY A 422 0.81 -6.03 42.50
C GLY A 422 1.88 -5.67 41.46
N SER A 423 1.49 -5.50 40.19
CA SER A 423 2.44 -5.18 39.11
C SER A 423 2.96 -3.75 39.20
N ASP A 424 4.26 -3.57 38.98
CA ASP A 424 4.89 -2.26 38.86
C ASP A 424 4.78 -1.73 37.42
N LEU A 425 3.90 -0.73 37.21
CA LEU A 425 3.69 -0.09 35.91
C LEU A 425 4.82 0.88 35.50
N SER A 426 5.88 1.00 36.30
CA SER A 426 7.08 1.78 35.94
C SER A 426 8.11 0.97 35.15
N GLN A 427 7.96 -0.37 35.09
CA GLN A 427 8.90 -1.23 34.39
C GLN A 427 8.86 -1.05 32.87
N GLU A 428 10.03 -1.21 32.26
CA GLU A 428 10.23 -1.11 30.81
C GLU A 428 10.08 -2.49 30.16
N ASN A 429 9.48 -2.53 28.97
CA ASN A 429 9.46 -3.72 28.14
C ASN A 429 10.80 -3.92 27.40
N PHE A 430 10.91 -4.99 26.60
CA PHE A 430 12.13 -5.33 25.84
C PHE A 430 12.58 -4.27 24.80
N ASN A 431 11.79 -3.23 24.55
CA ASN A 431 12.15 -2.11 23.68
C ASN A 431 12.45 -0.82 24.50
N GLY A 432 12.68 -0.94 25.81
CA GLY A 432 12.87 0.20 26.72
C GLY A 432 11.61 1.03 26.96
N GLN A 433 10.43 0.56 26.55
CA GLN A 433 9.20 1.35 26.65
C GLN A 433 8.46 1.08 27.95
N THR A 434 8.10 2.15 28.64
CA THR A 434 7.12 2.10 29.74
C THR A 434 5.69 2.16 29.21
N PRO A 435 4.68 1.73 29.98
CA PRO A 435 3.26 1.91 29.64
C PRO A 435 2.89 3.36 29.29
N LEU A 436 3.58 4.34 29.88
CA LEU A 436 3.37 5.76 29.58
C LEU A 436 3.79 6.13 28.14
N HIS A 437 4.87 5.55 27.62
CA HIS A 437 5.25 5.71 26.20
C HIS A 437 4.15 5.17 25.29
N ALA A 438 3.64 3.98 25.62
CA ALA A 438 2.62 3.30 24.84
C ALA A 438 1.28 4.06 24.82
N ALA A 439 0.83 4.56 25.99
CA ALA A 439 -0.38 5.38 26.11
C ALA A 439 -0.23 6.74 25.40
N ALA A 440 0.93 7.38 25.53
CA ALA A 440 1.22 8.64 24.86
C ALA A 440 1.27 8.49 23.34
N ARG A 441 1.75 7.36 22.82
CA ARG A 441 1.71 7.02 21.39
C ARG A 441 0.30 6.70 20.91
N GLY A 442 -0.46 5.94 21.71
CA GLY A 442 -1.82 5.49 21.38
C GLY A 442 -2.88 6.60 21.46
N GLY A 443 -2.64 7.67 22.21
CA GLY A 443 -3.56 8.79 22.32
C GLY A 443 -4.65 8.61 23.39
N HIS A 444 -4.33 7.94 24.51
CA HIS A 444 -5.29 7.63 25.57
C HIS A 444 -5.07 8.48 26.84
N PRO A 445 -5.73 9.65 26.99
CA PRO A 445 -5.51 10.57 28.11
C PRO A 445 -5.95 10.02 29.47
N GLU A 446 -6.97 9.17 29.53
CA GLU A 446 -7.44 8.54 30.76
C GLU A 446 -6.39 7.57 31.32
N VAL A 447 -5.76 6.78 30.45
CA VAL A 447 -4.66 5.89 30.81
C VAL A 447 -3.43 6.68 31.26
N VAL A 448 -3.08 7.75 30.54
CA VAL A 448 -1.99 8.65 30.94
C VAL A 448 -2.25 9.23 32.33
N THR A 449 -3.47 9.71 32.59
CA THR A 449 -3.86 10.26 33.90
C THR A 449 -3.70 9.22 35.02
N MET A 450 -4.18 7.99 34.78
CA MET A 450 -4.05 6.90 35.74
C MET A 450 -2.58 6.57 36.03
N LEU A 451 -1.74 6.44 34.99
CA LEU A 451 -0.31 6.15 35.14
C LEU A 451 0.43 7.27 35.90
N LEU A 452 0.10 8.53 35.64
CA LEU A 452 0.66 9.68 36.35
C LEU A 452 0.24 9.71 37.81
N GLN A 453 -1.03 9.42 38.13
CA GLN A 453 -1.51 9.30 39.51
C GLN A 453 -0.82 8.18 40.28
N ARG A 454 -0.36 7.14 39.58
CA ARG A 454 0.42 6.03 40.15
C ARG A 454 1.93 6.33 40.24
N GLY A 455 2.38 7.51 39.83
CA GLY A 455 3.76 7.96 39.98
C GLY A 455 4.72 7.42 38.92
N VAL A 456 4.22 6.96 37.77
CA VAL A 456 5.09 6.54 36.65
C VAL A 456 5.90 7.74 36.15
N GLY A 457 7.22 7.56 36.04
CA GLY A 457 8.14 8.61 35.64
C GLY A 457 7.90 9.11 34.22
N VAL A 458 7.87 10.44 34.06
CA VAL A 458 7.63 11.10 32.76
C VAL A 458 8.89 11.35 31.92
N SER A 459 10.07 11.15 32.52
CA SER A 459 11.37 11.43 31.91
C SER A 459 12.08 10.19 31.36
N ALA A 460 11.42 9.02 31.39
CA ALA A 460 11.97 7.80 30.82
C ALA A 460 12.18 7.96 29.29
N ARG A 461 13.12 7.20 28.74
CA ARG A 461 13.45 7.20 27.31
C ARG A 461 13.49 5.78 26.81
N ASP A 462 12.84 5.52 25.68
CA ASP A 462 12.90 4.21 25.04
C ASP A 462 14.25 3.96 24.33
N GLU A 463 14.43 2.78 23.73
CA GLU A 463 15.67 2.42 23.03
C GLU A 463 16.02 3.36 21.86
N ASP A 464 15.02 4.05 21.29
CA ASP A 464 15.20 5.08 20.25
C ASP A 464 15.49 6.47 20.86
N GLY A 465 15.60 6.56 22.18
CA GLY A 465 15.85 7.79 22.92
C GLY A 465 14.62 8.71 23.02
N LEU A 466 13.42 8.24 22.69
CA LEU A 466 12.21 9.04 22.64
C LEU A 466 11.54 9.10 24.01
N SER A 467 11.17 10.31 24.44
CA SER A 467 10.35 10.51 25.63
C SER A 467 8.85 10.30 25.36
N PRO A 468 8.03 9.98 26.37
CA PRO A 468 6.57 9.92 26.22
C PRO A 468 5.98 11.23 25.67
N LEU A 469 6.55 12.37 26.08
CA LEU A 469 6.12 13.69 25.60
C LEU A 469 6.39 13.85 24.10
N LEU A 470 7.57 13.45 23.61
CA LEU A 470 7.86 13.51 22.18
C LEU A 470 6.96 12.56 21.37
N LEU A 471 6.63 11.38 21.91
CA LEU A 471 5.67 10.46 21.28
C LEU A 471 4.26 11.07 21.18
N ALA A 472 3.79 11.76 22.22
CA ALA A 472 2.52 12.49 22.18
C ALA A 472 2.53 13.63 21.15
N VAL A 473 3.67 14.34 21.01
CA VAL A 473 3.85 15.39 19.99
C VAL A 473 3.83 14.80 18.58
N LYS A 474 4.56 13.71 18.32
CA LYS A 474 4.54 13.00 17.03
C LYS A 474 3.12 12.50 16.69
N GLY A 475 2.39 12.03 17.68
CA GLY A 475 0.99 11.61 17.57
C GLY A 475 -0.04 12.75 17.50
N ARG A 476 0.36 14.01 17.75
CA ARG A 476 -0.50 15.21 17.82
C ARG A 476 -1.58 15.17 18.90
N HIS A 477 -1.31 14.48 20.00
CA HIS A 477 -2.26 14.27 21.10
C HIS A 477 -2.20 15.43 22.12
N GLN A 478 -2.88 16.54 21.81
CA GLN A 478 -2.80 17.80 22.59
C GLN A 478 -3.15 17.62 24.08
N ASP A 479 -4.18 16.84 24.39
CA ASP A 479 -4.62 16.62 25.77
C ASP A 479 -3.54 15.92 26.60
N ILE A 480 -2.82 14.97 25.98
CA ILE A 480 -1.72 14.23 26.61
C ILE A 480 -0.49 15.12 26.79
N ILE A 481 -0.19 15.98 25.81
CA ILE A 481 0.89 16.97 25.93
C ILE A 481 0.65 17.86 27.15
N GLY A 482 -0.59 18.32 27.34
CA GLY A 482 -1.00 19.08 28.52
C GLY A 482 -0.78 18.31 29.83
N LEU A 483 -1.26 17.07 29.90
CA LEU A 483 -1.13 16.21 31.09
C LEU A 483 0.33 15.92 31.45
N LEU A 484 1.17 15.57 30.47
CA LEU A 484 2.58 15.27 30.69
C LEU A 484 3.38 16.50 31.13
N ARG A 485 3.10 17.69 30.56
CA ARG A 485 3.73 18.95 30.99
C ARG A 485 3.31 19.35 32.40
N ALA A 486 2.03 19.18 32.75
CA ALA A 486 1.54 19.42 34.10
C ALA A 486 2.23 18.49 35.12
N ALA A 487 2.60 17.28 34.71
CA ALA A 487 3.39 16.34 35.49
C ALA A 487 4.91 16.59 35.46
N GLY A 488 5.37 17.68 34.82
CA GLY A 488 6.78 18.09 34.81
C GLY A 488 7.63 17.57 33.65
N ALA A 489 7.02 16.98 32.61
CA ALA A 489 7.76 16.56 31.41
C ALA A 489 8.25 17.77 30.61
N CYS A 490 9.51 17.74 30.16
CA CYS A 490 10.12 18.76 29.32
C CYS A 490 10.82 18.13 28.11
N LEU A 491 10.77 18.80 26.97
CA LEU A 491 11.58 18.44 25.80
C LEU A 491 12.99 19.01 25.97
N SER A 492 14.01 18.21 25.65
CA SER A 492 15.38 18.69 25.49
C SER A 492 15.51 19.56 24.23
N PRO A 493 16.57 20.40 24.12
CA PRO A 493 16.77 21.25 22.94
C PRO A 493 16.77 20.50 21.61
N GLN A 494 17.29 19.27 21.60
CA GLN A 494 17.30 18.39 20.42
C GLN A 494 15.89 17.87 20.08
N GLU A 495 15.12 17.45 21.09
CA GLU A 495 13.73 17.02 20.87
C GLU A 495 12.83 18.18 20.41
N LEU A 496 13.16 19.42 20.78
CA LEU A 496 12.45 20.62 20.32
C LEU A 496 12.67 20.86 18.81
N GLU A 497 13.88 20.60 18.31
CA GLU A 497 14.22 20.69 16.88
C GLU A 497 13.52 19.59 16.07
N ASP A 498 13.52 18.35 16.59
CA ASP A 498 12.80 17.21 15.99
C ASP A 498 11.28 17.45 15.97
N ALA A 499 10.72 17.92 17.09
CA ALA A 499 9.31 18.27 17.20
C ALA A 499 8.92 19.42 16.24
N GLY A 500 9.77 20.45 16.13
CA GLY A 500 9.55 21.57 15.22
C GLY A 500 9.53 21.13 13.75
N THR A 501 10.43 20.23 13.37
CA THR A 501 10.49 19.67 12.01
C THR A 501 9.24 18.87 11.66
N GLU A 502 8.75 18.03 12.58
CA GLU A 502 7.55 17.20 12.37
C GLU A 502 6.24 18.01 12.37
N LEU A 503 6.15 19.06 13.18
CA LEU A 503 4.98 19.95 13.20
C LEU A 503 4.89 20.83 11.95
N CYS A 504 6.03 21.21 11.34
CA CYS A 504 6.08 22.03 10.12
C CYS A 504 5.86 21.24 8.81
N ARG A 505 6.04 19.92 8.82
CA ARG A 505 5.91 19.04 7.63
C ARG A 505 4.58 19.18 6.85
N PRO A 506 3.39 19.29 7.48
CA PRO A 506 2.12 19.39 6.75
C PRO A 506 1.86 20.77 6.12
N LEU A 507 2.61 21.82 6.49
CA LEU A 507 2.44 23.15 5.91
C LEU A 507 3.16 23.29 4.56
N CYS A 508 4.08 22.38 4.24
CA CYS A 508 4.81 22.36 2.97
C CYS A 508 4.14 21.50 1.88
N ASP A 509 3.21 20.60 2.24
CA ASP A 509 2.60 19.63 1.31
C ASP A 509 1.14 19.95 0.94
N ALA A 510 0.64 21.17 1.22
CA ALA A 510 -0.66 21.61 0.69
C ALA A 510 -0.54 21.93 -0.82
N PRO A 511 -1.27 21.23 -1.72
CA PRO A 511 -1.22 21.52 -3.15
C PRO A 511 -1.80 22.90 -3.44
N TYR A 512 -1.03 23.70 -4.16
CA TYR A 512 -1.39 25.03 -4.67
C TYR A 512 -2.68 24.97 -5.50
N GLN A 513 -3.83 25.30 -4.89
CA GLN A 513 -5.06 25.55 -5.64
C GLN A 513 -5.05 27.00 -6.15
N SER A 514 -4.94 27.14 -7.46
CA SER A 514 -5.02 28.42 -8.14
C SER A 514 -6.46 28.94 -8.14
N THR A 515 -6.79 29.88 -7.24
CA THR A 515 -7.95 30.76 -7.42
C THR A 515 -7.66 32.17 -6.95
N GLY A 516 -7.66 33.11 -7.90
CA GLY A 516 -8.00 34.52 -7.67
C GLY A 516 -6.88 35.43 -7.18
N GLY A 517 -6.44 36.36 -8.04
CA GLY A 517 -5.53 37.45 -7.67
C GLY A 517 -6.10 38.39 -6.59
N PRO A 518 -5.24 39.22 -5.97
CA PRO A 518 -5.61 39.99 -4.79
C PRO A 518 -6.57 41.14 -5.15
N ARG A 519 -7.76 41.15 -4.55
CA ARG A 519 -8.58 42.36 -4.42
C ARG A 519 -8.00 43.22 -3.30
N PRO A 520 -7.85 44.54 -3.47
CA PRO A 520 -7.37 45.41 -2.42
C PRO A 520 -8.43 45.62 -1.34
N TRP A 521 -8.00 45.61 -0.08
CA TRP A 521 -8.82 45.89 1.10
C TRP A 521 -9.29 47.36 1.11
N PRO A 522 -10.53 47.65 1.56
CA PRO A 522 -11.03 49.02 1.69
C PRO A 522 -10.37 49.72 2.88
N ARG A 523 -9.99 50.99 2.70
CA ARG A 523 -9.53 51.86 3.78
C ARG A 523 -10.71 52.21 4.68
N GLY A 524 -10.67 51.77 5.94
CA GLY A 524 -11.54 52.29 6.98
C GLY A 524 -11.03 53.65 7.48
N SER A 525 -11.84 54.69 7.32
CA SER A 525 -11.73 55.95 8.05
C SER A 525 -12.46 55.81 9.39
N TRP A 526 -11.79 56.18 10.47
CA TRP A 526 -12.36 56.29 11.81
C TRP A 526 -13.28 57.51 11.90
N SER A 527 -14.45 57.34 12.51
CA SER A 527 -15.14 58.43 13.22
C SER A 527 -16.06 57.86 14.30
N LEU A 528 -15.96 58.53 15.45
CA LEU A 528 -16.56 58.27 16.75
C LEU A 528 -18.07 58.48 16.80
N GLU A 529 -18.62 58.13 17.98
CA GLU A 529 -19.98 58.37 18.50
C GLU A 529 -21.01 57.33 18.02
N GLY A 530 -21.78 56.64 18.85
CA GLY A 530 -22.17 56.88 20.23
C GLY A 530 -23.69 56.65 20.33
N THR A 531 -24.09 55.87 21.34
CA THR A 531 -25.44 55.79 21.95
C THR A 531 -26.50 54.79 21.42
N SER A 532 -27.06 54.09 22.42
CA SER A 532 -28.40 53.49 22.59
C SER A 532 -28.78 52.14 21.94
N ASP A 533 -28.71 51.10 22.79
CA ASP A 533 -29.65 49.97 22.99
C ASP A 533 -31.16 50.35 22.97
N PRO A 534 -32.14 49.40 23.06
CA PRO A 534 -32.32 48.09 22.39
C PRO A 534 -33.82 47.87 21.98
N SER A 535 -34.23 46.61 21.71
CA SER A 535 -35.60 46.07 21.49
C SER A 535 -36.02 45.93 20.00
N THR A 536 -36.68 44.88 19.52
CA THR A 536 -37.72 44.02 20.12
C THR A 536 -37.92 42.73 19.28
N ALA A 537 -38.59 41.76 19.89
CA ALA A 537 -38.88 40.38 19.49
C ALA A 537 -39.66 40.11 18.17
N CYS A 538 -39.55 38.85 17.73
CA CYS A 538 -40.35 38.00 16.81
C CYS A 538 -41.90 38.16 16.91
N PRO A 539 -42.79 37.55 16.07
CA PRO A 539 -42.67 36.22 15.42
C PRO A 539 -43.43 35.95 14.08
N ALA A 540 -43.50 34.64 13.77
CA ALA A 540 -43.80 33.87 12.57
C ALA A 540 -45.24 33.79 11.97
N HIS A 541 -45.28 33.33 10.69
CA HIS A 541 -46.28 32.52 9.94
C HIS A 541 -47.67 33.13 9.56
N PRO A 542 -48.48 32.56 8.61
CA PRO A 542 -48.35 31.35 7.74
C PRO A 542 -48.77 31.51 6.23
N ALA A 543 -48.69 30.42 5.44
CA ALA A 543 -49.32 30.18 4.10
C ALA A 543 -50.86 29.94 4.20
N PRO A 544 -51.74 29.82 3.14
CA PRO A 544 -51.71 28.95 1.91
C PRO A 544 -52.55 29.52 0.70
N PRO A 545 -53.32 28.82 -0.19
CA PRO A 545 -53.27 27.49 -0.89
C PRO A 545 -53.54 27.46 -2.46
N HIS A 546 -53.27 26.28 -3.07
CA HIS A 546 -53.91 25.48 -4.18
C HIS A 546 -54.59 26.04 -5.47
N TRP A 547 -54.29 25.39 -6.63
CA TRP A 547 -55.26 24.73 -7.55
C TRP A 547 -54.61 23.74 -8.55
N ALA A 548 -55.42 22.80 -9.09
CA ALA A 548 -55.06 21.56 -9.79
C ALA A 548 -55.80 21.34 -11.13
N GLY A 549 -55.30 20.41 -11.97
CA GLY A 549 -55.99 19.64 -13.05
C GLY A 549 -55.80 20.17 -14.49
N GLY A 550 -55.61 19.37 -15.58
CA GLY A 550 -55.49 17.92 -15.80
C GLY A 550 -55.37 17.56 -17.32
N SER A 551 -54.60 16.50 -17.62
CA SER A 551 -54.73 15.39 -18.63
C SER A 551 -55.12 15.57 -20.13
N HIS A 552 -54.27 15.06 -21.07
CA HIS A 552 -54.50 13.92 -22.01
C HIS A 552 -53.41 13.77 -23.12
N LEU A 553 -53.11 12.52 -23.55
CA LEU A 553 -52.13 12.02 -24.57
C LEU A 553 -52.88 11.19 -25.67
N PRO A 554 -52.22 10.53 -26.67
CA PRO A 554 -51.65 10.96 -27.96
C PRO A 554 -52.35 10.25 -29.17
N PRO A 555 -51.80 10.15 -30.42
CA PRO A 555 -50.83 9.08 -30.79
C PRO A 555 -49.82 9.40 -31.95
N THR A 556 -48.98 8.40 -32.24
CA THR A 556 -47.80 8.30 -33.14
C THR A 556 -48.09 7.90 -34.60
N SER A 557 -47.21 8.28 -35.57
CA SER A 557 -46.46 7.40 -36.51
C SER A 557 -45.96 8.08 -37.82
N HIS A 558 -44.67 7.88 -38.16
CA HIS A 558 -43.92 8.16 -39.41
C HIS A 558 -44.46 7.36 -40.66
N PRO A 559 -43.97 7.45 -41.95
CA PRO A 559 -42.56 7.63 -42.39
C PRO A 559 -42.24 8.19 -43.85
N ILE A 560 -40.93 8.19 -44.21
CA ILE A 560 -40.23 8.02 -45.53
C ILE A 560 -39.76 9.25 -46.40
N PRO A 561 -38.51 9.24 -46.96
CA PRO A 561 -37.85 10.27 -47.80
C PRO A 561 -37.72 9.91 -49.31
N PRO A 562 -37.04 10.73 -50.17
CA PRO A 562 -35.86 10.27 -50.96
C PRO A 562 -34.76 11.38 -51.16
N LEU A 563 -33.44 11.13 -51.21
CA LEU A 563 -32.50 10.52 -52.19
C LEU A 563 -31.99 11.41 -53.36
N CYS A 564 -30.68 11.25 -53.68
CA CYS A 564 -29.89 11.60 -54.91
C CYS A 564 -29.28 13.03 -55.03
N HIS A 565 -28.09 13.31 -55.59
CA HIS A 565 -26.84 12.63 -56.01
C HIS A 565 -25.87 13.72 -56.58
N LEU A 566 -24.55 13.44 -56.70
CA LEU A 566 -23.50 14.12 -57.53
C LEU A 566 -22.99 15.53 -57.10
N ALA A 567 -21.72 15.94 -57.24
CA ALA A 567 -20.53 15.41 -57.92
C ALA A 567 -19.22 16.00 -57.35
N LEU A 568 -18.12 15.25 -57.55
CA LEU A 568 -16.70 15.62 -57.43
C LEU A 568 -16.21 16.40 -58.67
N GLN A 569 -15.33 17.41 -58.51
CA GLN A 569 -13.96 17.47 -59.05
C GLN A 569 -13.34 18.91 -59.14
N LYS A 570 -12.15 19.02 -58.54
CA LYS A 570 -10.89 19.65 -58.99
C LYS A 570 -10.91 21.02 -59.71
N THR A 571 -10.14 21.95 -59.14
CA THR A 571 -9.10 22.68 -59.88
C THR A 571 -7.79 22.70 -59.08
N LEU A 572 -6.72 22.30 -59.76
CA LEU A 572 -5.30 22.34 -59.39
C LEU A 572 -4.63 23.39 -60.28
N LYS A 573 -3.67 24.14 -59.74
CA LYS A 573 -2.37 24.57 -60.34
C LYS A 573 -1.85 25.79 -59.56
N SER A 574 -0.81 25.67 -58.74
CA SER A 574 0.63 25.48 -59.02
C SER A 574 1.37 26.81 -59.20
N GLY A 575 2.40 27.02 -58.37
CA GLY A 575 3.44 28.04 -58.55
C GLY A 575 4.49 27.94 -57.43
N TRP A 576 5.60 27.26 -57.71
CA TRP A 576 6.78 27.07 -56.86
C TRP A 576 7.90 28.06 -57.24
N VAL A 577 9.00 28.04 -56.45
CA VAL A 577 10.43 28.38 -56.80
C VAL A 577 10.82 29.86 -56.51
N CYS A 578 11.92 30.29 -55.86
CA CYS A 578 13.20 29.72 -55.35
C CYS A 578 13.86 30.70 -54.32
N LEU A 579 14.55 30.21 -53.27
CA LEU A 579 16.02 30.09 -53.06
C LEU A 579 16.87 31.38 -53.03
N GLY A 580 17.66 31.55 -51.95
CA GLY A 580 18.79 32.48 -51.88
C GLY A 580 19.45 32.59 -50.47
N PRO A 581 20.74 32.24 -50.28
CA PRO A 581 21.42 32.09 -48.98
C PRO A 581 22.34 33.27 -48.61
N TRP A 582 22.97 33.29 -47.42
CA TRP A 582 24.38 33.75 -47.18
C TRP A 582 24.85 33.59 -45.71
N VAL A 583 26.13 33.25 -45.52
CA VAL A 583 26.90 33.17 -44.25
C VAL A 583 28.07 34.23 -44.32
N PRO A 584 28.98 34.39 -43.33
CA PRO A 584 29.31 35.63 -42.61
C PRO A 584 30.62 36.32 -43.07
N PRO A 585 31.14 37.32 -42.31
CA PRO A 585 32.56 37.24 -41.95
C PRO A 585 32.96 37.65 -40.50
N TRP A 586 34.01 36.96 -40.03
CA TRP A 586 35.12 37.29 -39.10
C TRP A 586 35.50 38.81 -39.03
N GLU A 587 36.10 39.42 -37.99
CA GLU A 587 37.28 39.06 -37.18
C GLU A 587 37.60 40.13 -36.08
N ARG A 588 38.47 39.75 -35.12
CA ARG A 588 39.30 40.53 -34.15
C ARG A 588 38.65 40.93 -32.82
N THR A 589 39.20 40.66 -31.62
CA THR A 589 40.50 40.14 -31.15
C THR A 589 40.37 39.82 -29.64
N CYS A 590 40.92 38.68 -29.19
CA CYS A 590 41.47 38.48 -27.82
C CYS A 590 42.89 39.12 -27.78
N PRO A 591 43.52 39.43 -26.63
CA PRO A 591 43.75 38.52 -25.48
C PRO A 591 43.64 39.26 -24.11
N SER A 592 43.86 38.74 -22.91
CA SER A 592 44.82 37.76 -22.40
C SER A 592 44.59 37.52 -20.90
N ALA A 593 44.93 36.30 -20.45
CA ALA A 593 45.64 35.99 -19.19
C ALA A 593 44.91 36.01 -17.82
N LEU A 594 44.58 34.79 -17.37
CA LEU A 594 44.83 34.29 -16.00
C LEU A 594 46.31 34.50 -15.59
N PRO A 595 46.68 34.62 -14.29
CA PRO A 595 46.72 33.46 -13.38
C PRO A 595 46.36 33.72 -11.89
N PRO A 596 46.29 32.65 -11.05
CA PRO A 596 45.71 32.62 -9.71
C PRO A 596 46.78 32.80 -8.61
N HIS A 597 46.39 32.88 -7.32
CA HIS A 597 47.13 32.28 -6.18
C HIS A 597 46.46 32.54 -4.80
N THR A 598 46.05 31.44 -4.15
CA THR A 598 46.34 31.00 -2.76
C THR A 598 46.23 31.93 -1.53
N ALA A 599 45.39 31.46 -0.59
CA ALA A 599 45.70 31.08 0.80
C ALA A 599 45.61 32.06 1.99
N CYS A 600 45.17 31.46 3.11
CA CYS A 600 45.36 31.81 4.53
C CYS A 600 44.60 33.02 5.11
N ALA A 601 44.23 33.11 6.39
CA ALA A 601 44.09 32.21 7.54
C ALA A 601 43.74 33.11 8.76
N GLN A 602 42.97 32.59 9.74
CA GLN A 602 42.93 33.01 11.18
C GLN A 602 42.46 34.45 11.50
N GLY A 603 41.77 34.78 12.61
CA GLY A 603 41.37 34.11 13.84
C GLY A 603 41.29 35.14 14.98
N ARG A 604 40.38 34.92 15.97
CA ARG A 604 40.35 35.48 17.35
C ARG A 604 39.97 36.98 17.52
N ASP A 605 39.39 37.50 18.61
CA ASP A 605 38.89 37.00 19.90
C ASP A 605 38.02 38.11 20.59
N LEU A 606 36.99 37.69 21.33
CA LEU A 606 36.45 38.16 22.64
C LEU A 606 36.49 39.65 23.09
N LYS A 607 35.32 40.24 23.44
CA LYS A 607 34.88 40.67 24.81
C LYS A 607 33.71 41.71 24.84
N ARG A 608 32.55 41.25 25.38
CA ARG A 608 31.53 41.81 26.33
C ARG A 608 31.29 43.35 26.60
N PRO A 609 30.10 43.74 27.16
CA PRO A 609 29.17 44.81 26.69
C PRO A 609 29.14 46.08 27.59
N PRO A 610 28.24 47.09 27.39
CA PRO A 610 26.88 47.06 28.00
C PRO A 610 25.72 47.86 27.30
N VAL A 611 24.48 47.39 27.54
CA VAL A 611 23.26 48.13 27.98
C VAL A 611 22.53 49.17 27.07
N PHE A 612 21.36 48.73 26.60
CA PHE A 612 20.03 49.37 26.50
C PHE A 612 19.68 50.55 25.55
N ARG A 613 18.49 50.34 24.93
CA ARG A 613 17.46 51.25 24.41
C ARG A 613 17.55 51.76 22.95
N GLN A 614 16.78 51.03 22.13
CA GLN A 614 15.54 51.51 21.49
C GLN A 614 15.64 52.24 20.15
N CYS A 615 15.05 51.56 19.16
CA CYS A 615 14.39 52.06 17.94
C CYS A 615 15.20 52.88 16.93
N CYS A 616 15.50 52.25 15.79
CA CYS A 616 15.25 52.88 14.48
C CYS A 616 15.11 51.85 13.36
N LEU A 617 14.10 52.13 12.53
CA LEU A 617 13.62 51.48 11.32
C LEU A 617 14.66 50.76 10.45
N VAL A 618 14.33 49.52 10.06
CA VAL A 618 14.94 48.82 8.92
C VAL A 618 14.22 49.25 7.64
N SER A 619 14.96 49.91 6.76
CA SER A 619 14.63 50.06 5.35
C SER A 619 15.15 48.86 4.57
N ASN A 620 14.27 48.22 3.81
CA ASN A 620 14.53 47.44 2.59
C ASN A 620 15.68 46.42 2.61
N LEU A 621 15.35 45.14 2.75
CA LEU A 621 15.87 44.08 1.87
C LEU A 621 15.00 42.81 1.99
N LYS A 622 14.54 42.32 0.83
CA LYS A 622 13.78 41.08 0.65
C LYS A 622 14.68 39.86 0.94
N LEU A 623 14.31 39.06 1.94
CA LEU A 623 14.67 37.65 2.11
C LEU A 623 13.44 36.93 2.69
N PRO A 624 12.98 35.77 2.17
CA PRO A 624 11.82 35.08 2.71
C PRO A 624 12.15 34.27 3.97
N CYS A 625 11.45 34.63 5.04
CA CYS A 625 11.08 33.95 6.28
C CYS A 625 11.67 32.56 6.60
N CYS A 626 12.69 32.53 7.47
CA CYS A 626 12.99 31.41 8.39
C CYS A 626 12.82 31.82 9.87
N GLY A 627 12.10 32.91 10.16
CA GLY A 627 12.03 33.52 11.49
C GLY A 627 10.74 33.29 12.29
N THR A 628 9.77 32.53 11.78
CA THR A 628 8.42 32.42 12.39
C THR A 628 8.18 31.15 13.20
N SER A 629 9.05 30.13 13.12
CA SER A 629 8.81 28.85 13.81
C SER A 629 9.02 28.90 15.33
N HIS A 630 9.92 29.76 15.81
CA HIS A 630 10.20 29.87 17.25
C HIS A 630 9.05 30.53 18.03
N SER A 631 8.42 31.56 17.45
CA SER A 631 7.32 32.30 18.10
C SER A 631 5.99 31.55 18.09
N PHE A 632 5.74 30.72 17.07
CA PHE A 632 4.51 29.93 16.98
C PHE A 632 4.50 28.77 17.99
N LEU A 633 5.68 28.18 18.25
CA LEU A 633 5.85 27.11 19.24
C LEU A 633 5.67 27.65 20.68
N LEU A 634 6.14 28.87 20.96
CA LEU A 634 5.91 29.53 22.26
C LEU A 634 4.41 29.81 22.51
N CYS A 635 3.65 30.22 21.49
CA CYS A 635 2.19 30.41 21.63
C CYS A 635 1.43 29.11 21.93
N LEU A 636 1.83 27.98 21.34
CA LEU A 636 1.26 26.66 21.66
C LEU A 636 1.69 26.15 23.05
N LEU A 637 2.87 26.57 23.53
CA LEU A 637 3.41 26.16 24.82
C LEU A 637 2.93 27.02 26.01
N GLU A 638 2.31 28.19 25.79
CA GLU A 638 1.87 29.11 26.86
C GLU A 638 0.34 29.20 27.08
N GLY A 639 -0.50 28.48 26.32
CA GLY A 639 -1.94 28.40 26.65
C GLY A 639 -2.71 29.72 26.53
N CYS A 640 -2.42 30.53 25.52
CA CYS A 640 -3.17 31.77 25.26
C CYS A 640 -4.44 31.50 24.43
N HIS A 641 -5.60 31.99 24.91
CA HIS A 641 -6.88 31.97 24.20
C HIS A 641 -6.82 32.75 22.87
N PRO A 642 -7.52 32.30 21.80
CA PRO A 642 -7.47 32.96 20.51
C PRO A 642 -8.44 34.14 20.46
N THR A 643 -7.97 35.31 20.82
CA THR A 643 -8.49 36.55 20.25
C THR A 643 -7.31 37.28 19.62
N THR A 644 -7.37 37.41 18.29
CA THR A 644 -6.44 38.15 17.43
C THR A 644 -4.98 37.71 17.46
N LEU A 645 -4.60 36.75 16.59
CA LEU A 645 -3.79 36.98 15.38
C LEU A 645 -3.44 35.66 14.69
#